data_AF-A0A9D7T955-F1
#
_entry.id   AF-A0A9D7T955-F1
#
_cell.length_a   1.000
_cell.length_b   1.000
_cell.length_c   1.000
_cell.angle_alpha   90.00
_cell.angle_beta   90.00
_cell.angle_gamma   90.00
#
_symmetry.space_group_name_H-M   'P 1'
#
loop_
_entity.id
_entity.type
_entity.pdbx_description
1 polymer ?
#
loop_
_entity_poly.entity_id
_entity_poly.type
_entity_poly.pdbx_seq_one_letter_code
_entity_poly.pdbx_strand_id
1 'polypeptide(L)'
;MYKKGVGEFKFYVGISSLAQIATKDDRVCVLNILGGESSDVTPVSHEYSGGNVVFGTSPGKGGSHMPTNLGDIPVYNNVLEGLADGHRFNAGVVYLPPAAARHGVGELIRVNPEMRKIFIVTEKIPAHDAREIRAMAQSNGVDIFGANSLGVADSWNHVRIGGALGGNTPEEALRKGSIALLSNSGNFTTTIATYLRMAGWGTTTLISSGKDVYIHYAAPEFAFALANDMRSKAAVLYVEPGGYYEWDAEFTKPVVACVVGRWKSRLTRAVGHAGAMAGGGDDAATKERWFMEKFGVEDAFTPDNPVCSRRGAVVTNIAHIPAALTAVMALNATMPDFAPEGSLALKPWFGRARDLDLPPELDLPNVVAMPPYDQQIAELNRQIGAVLPRQSMKDASGVSQMDPLTQVSSLRGMSILQAAQHPMEDNLVLALLGRRASERDRALVDVAVGAHVNLAGTVTLAAVDAARAAGNTPNTVIAAALAIAGPGRAEASRHAIHGFIDLFTGSGLSVDDTETDLAAYPAPPELRALAIGADPDPIAEAMLAGLAERGVTSMPLRWLATQGGHPQVPGVVAAIAGTLVWKSLAHKEISRITAEELPWWLELFGTMIGAAAPTAAHTAEGFCGIPMAQVLGQASVTELAAAALLGERPSADILDGFAMLTGLLLTNGPGAITAQGAKGAVSADGPQTPERIQLNKAMIGFLTHAGYAHGGNGFEGIAFLLERFAGTGLVDPGDPAHGVDLDALAKEYAVAFAELKTTRKELGADRATIPCINHPVFKGKDVNVDPREEFVRTVMAQRGDYNVFHDYYRRLVVALRDAGATTNVFCVNVDALIATGLLKMLWSRYRDGSFTEGQLENAAFTVFLFGRMIGCAAEIDDHQNRGRNMDTRSPAKALSFVS
;
A
#
# COMPACT_ATOMS: atom_id res chain seq x y z
N MET A 1 -41.77 26.41 -27.04
CA MET A 1 -41.50 26.82 -28.43
C MET A 1 -39.98 26.78 -28.58
N TYR A 2 -39.42 25.83 -29.33
CA TYR A 2 -37.96 25.69 -29.46
C TYR A 2 -37.39 26.89 -30.23
N LYS A 3 -36.31 27.51 -29.74
CA LYS A 3 -35.61 28.55 -30.50
C LYS A 3 -34.98 27.90 -31.74
N LYS A 4 -35.08 28.57 -32.89
CA LYS A 4 -34.46 28.09 -34.13
C LYS A 4 -32.94 28.35 -34.05
N GLY A 5 -32.16 27.28 -34.14
CA GLY A 5 -30.70 27.36 -34.21
C GLY A 5 -30.18 27.56 -35.64
N VAL A 6 -28.87 27.44 -35.79
CA VAL A 6 -28.18 27.41 -37.10
C VAL A 6 -28.26 26.00 -37.71
N GLY A 7 -28.06 25.90 -39.03
CA GLY A 7 -28.03 24.60 -39.73
C GLY A 7 -29.33 23.80 -39.65
N GLU A 8 -29.26 22.53 -40.08
CA GLU A 8 -30.37 21.57 -40.08
C GLU A 8 -30.26 20.56 -38.92
N PHE A 9 -29.98 21.04 -37.70
CA PHE A 9 -29.89 20.17 -36.53
C PHE A 9 -31.27 19.82 -35.97
N LYS A 10 -31.40 18.60 -35.40
CA LYS A 10 -32.62 18.11 -34.71
C LYS A 10 -32.90 18.86 -33.40
N PHE A 11 -32.00 19.75 -33.00
CA PHE A 11 -32.00 20.52 -31.76
C PHE A 11 -31.31 21.87 -32.01
N TYR A 12 -31.53 22.85 -31.14
CA TYR A 12 -30.85 24.13 -31.14
C TYR A 12 -29.33 23.97 -31.06
N VAL A 13 -28.64 24.61 -32.00
CA VAL A 13 -27.21 24.90 -32.00
C VAL A 13 -27.10 26.38 -32.32
N GLY A 14 -26.41 27.16 -31.48
CA GLY A 14 -26.21 28.60 -31.70
C GLY A 14 -24.88 28.93 -32.37
N ILE A 15 -23.91 28.03 -32.29
CA ILE A 15 -22.56 28.21 -32.84
C ILE A 15 -22.54 27.90 -34.34
N SER A 16 -22.37 28.94 -35.16
CA SER A 16 -22.24 28.81 -36.62
C SER A 16 -20.79 28.64 -37.08
N SER A 17 -19.81 29.07 -36.29
CA SER A 17 -18.39 29.04 -36.63
C SER A 17 -17.56 28.82 -35.38
N LEU A 18 -16.41 28.12 -35.49
CA LEU A 18 -15.53 27.86 -34.34
C LEU A 18 -15.06 29.16 -33.65
N ALA A 19 -14.98 30.26 -34.40
CA ALA A 19 -14.63 31.58 -33.88
C ALA A 19 -15.62 32.13 -32.84
N GLN A 20 -16.80 31.54 -32.68
CA GLN A 20 -17.84 31.98 -31.73
C GLN A 20 -17.76 31.23 -30.38
N ILE A 21 -16.97 30.17 -30.30
CA ILE A 21 -16.90 29.29 -29.12
C ILE A 21 -16.30 30.02 -27.93
N ALA A 22 -15.14 30.65 -28.11
CA ALA A 22 -14.48 31.49 -27.12
C ALA A 22 -14.01 32.80 -27.77
N THR A 23 -14.50 33.92 -27.26
CA THR A 23 -14.33 35.26 -27.85
C THR A 23 -13.89 36.26 -26.80
N LYS A 24 -13.25 37.36 -27.24
CA LYS A 24 -12.84 38.45 -26.33
C LYS A 24 -14.02 39.20 -25.71
N ASP A 25 -15.19 39.10 -26.33
CA ASP A 25 -16.42 39.72 -25.85
C ASP A 25 -17.11 38.89 -24.78
N ASP A 26 -16.67 37.65 -24.54
CA ASP A 26 -17.25 36.84 -23.49
C ASP A 26 -16.98 37.44 -22.12
N ARG A 27 -18.04 37.50 -21.32
CA ARG A 27 -18.03 37.90 -19.92
C ARG A 27 -18.54 36.72 -19.13
N VAL A 28 -17.73 36.26 -18.17
CA VAL A 28 -17.88 34.95 -17.55
C VAL A 28 -18.29 35.07 -16.09
N CYS A 29 -19.34 34.33 -15.72
CA CYS A 29 -19.69 34.04 -14.32
C CYS A 29 -19.21 32.62 -13.96
N VAL A 30 -18.43 32.49 -12.88
CA VAL A 30 -17.93 31.19 -12.41
C VAL A 30 -18.69 30.73 -11.16
N LEU A 31 -19.43 29.63 -11.28
CA LEU A 31 -20.11 29.03 -10.14
C LEU A 31 -19.11 28.24 -9.28
N ASN A 32 -19.14 28.49 -7.96
CA ASN A 32 -18.20 27.95 -6.98
C ASN A 32 -16.75 28.39 -7.21
N ILE A 33 -16.52 29.68 -7.50
CA ILE A 33 -15.20 30.23 -7.86
C ILE A 33 -14.09 29.98 -6.81
N LEU A 34 -14.46 29.90 -5.52
CA LEU A 34 -13.54 29.61 -4.40
C LEU A 34 -13.41 28.11 -4.07
N GLY A 35 -13.90 27.22 -4.93
CA GLY A 35 -13.64 25.78 -4.83
C GLY A 35 -12.19 25.45 -5.19
N GLY A 36 -11.66 24.33 -4.68
CA GLY A 36 -10.22 23.99 -4.83
C GLY A 36 -9.71 24.02 -6.27
N GLU A 37 -10.43 23.40 -7.22
CA GLU A 37 -10.01 23.40 -8.63
C GLU A 37 -10.20 24.77 -9.30
N SER A 38 -11.32 25.45 -9.02
CA SER A 38 -11.62 26.73 -9.66
C SER A 38 -10.73 27.86 -9.13
N SER A 39 -10.26 27.80 -7.87
CA SER A 39 -9.37 28.81 -7.31
C SER A 39 -8.01 28.82 -7.97
N ASP A 40 -7.55 27.67 -8.46
CA ASP A 40 -6.25 27.55 -9.12
C ASP A 40 -6.38 27.89 -10.62
N VAL A 41 -7.48 27.49 -11.26
CA VAL A 41 -7.66 27.63 -12.71
C VAL A 41 -8.20 29.01 -13.12
N THR A 42 -9.10 29.60 -12.33
CA THR A 42 -9.79 30.84 -12.69
C THR A 42 -8.83 32.02 -12.88
N PRO A 43 -7.85 32.28 -11.98
CA PRO A 43 -6.89 33.39 -12.16
C PRO A 43 -6.12 33.25 -13.47
N VAL A 44 -5.57 32.07 -13.76
CA VAL A 44 -4.82 31.81 -14.99
C VAL A 44 -5.70 32.01 -16.24
N SER A 45 -6.95 31.53 -16.22
CA SER A 45 -7.88 31.70 -17.34
C SER A 45 -8.26 33.17 -17.55
N HIS A 46 -8.51 33.89 -16.46
CA HIS A 46 -8.86 35.31 -16.46
C HIS A 46 -7.72 36.15 -17.02
N GLU A 47 -6.50 35.91 -16.55
CA GLU A 47 -5.29 36.62 -16.98
C GLU A 47 -4.96 36.36 -18.45
N TYR A 48 -4.94 35.09 -18.86
CA TYR A 48 -4.72 34.73 -20.26
C TYR A 48 -5.77 35.36 -21.19
N SER A 49 -7.02 35.43 -20.72
CA SER A 49 -8.15 35.98 -21.48
C SER A 49 -8.28 37.51 -21.46
N GLY A 50 -7.33 38.22 -20.83
CA GLY A 50 -7.37 39.67 -20.73
C GLY A 50 -8.52 40.20 -19.86
N GLY A 51 -8.94 39.44 -18.85
CA GLY A 51 -9.90 39.88 -17.84
C GLY A 51 -11.37 39.54 -18.11
N ASN A 52 -11.67 38.35 -18.63
CA ASN A 52 -13.03 37.97 -19.06
C ASN A 52 -13.99 37.55 -17.92
N VAL A 53 -13.48 37.15 -16.75
CA VAL A 53 -14.31 36.78 -15.59
C VAL A 53 -14.78 38.02 -14.85
N VAL A 54 -16.10 38.22 -14.79
CA VAL A 54 -16.69 39.45 -14.21
C VAL A 54 -17.08 39.31 -12.74
N PHE A 55 -17.50 38.11 -12.32
CA PHE A 55 -17.73 37.75 -10.93
C PHE A 55 -17.83 36.22 -10.81
N GLY A 56 -17.82 35.72 -9.58
CA GLY A 56 -18.15 34.33 -9.29
C GLY A 56 -19.10 34.17 -8.12
N THR A 57 -19.57 32.94 -7.90
CA THR A 57 -20.40 32.61 -6.75
C THR A 57 -19.70 31.64 -5.81
N SER A 58 -19.94 31.77 -4.51
CA SER A 58 -19.55 30.78 -3.50
C SER A 58 -20.51 30.90 -2.31
N PRO A 59 -21.50 29.99 -2.19
CA PRO A 59 -22.51 30.08 -1.14
C PRO A 59 -21.90 30.13 0.27
N GLY A 60 -22.34 31.10 1.07
CA GLY A 60 -21.83 31.33 2.43
C GLY A 60 -20.53 32.15 2.49
N LYS A 61 -20.01 32.59 1.34
CA LYS A 61 -18.80 33.43 1.22
C LYS A 61 -19.02 34.70 0.40
N GLY A 62 -20.27 35.13 0.19
CA GLY A 62 -20.56 36.39 -0.50
C GLY A 62 -19.91 37.60 0.20
N GLY A 63 -19.46 38.57 -0.60
CA GLY A 63 -18.70 39.74 -0.14
C GLY A 63 -17.18 39.51 -0.04
N SER A 64 -16.70 38.32 -0.43
CA SER A 64 -15.27 38.05 -0.59
C SER A 64 -14.80 38.34 -2.01
N HIS A 65 -13.49 38.19 -2.23
CA HIS A 65 -12.84 38.45 -3.51
C HIS A 65 -11.87 37.32 -3.87
N MET A 66 -11.71 37.07 -5.16
CA MET A 66 -10.65 36.22 -5.71
C MET A 66 -9.51 37.11 -6.23
N PRO A 67 -8.31 37.05 -5.64
CA PRO A 67 -7.19 37.87 -6.10
C PRO A 67 -6.63 37.36 -7.43
N THR A 68 -6.30 38.28 -8.33
CA THR A 68 -5.59 38.02 -9.59
C THR A 68 -4.60 39.15 -9.91
N ASN A 69 -3.68 38.93 -10.85
CA ASN A 69 -2.74 39.97 -11.27
C ASN A 69 -3.42 41.15 -12.02
N LEU A 70 -4.65 40.96 -12.51
CA LEU A 70 -5.44 41.99 -13.20
C LEU A 70 -6.43 42.71 -12.27
N GLY A 71 -6.46 42.34 -10.98
CA GLY A 71 -7.37 42.87 -9.99
C GLY A 71 -8.30 41.80 -9.40
N ASP A 72 -8.98 42.17 -8.32
CA ASP A 72 -9.83 41.28 -7.55
C ASP A 72 -11.17 41.02 -8.26
N ILE A 73 -11.55 39.75 -8.40
CA ILE A 73 -12.85 39.35 -8.93
C ILE A 73 -13.85 39.24 -7.76
N PRO A 74 -15.00 39.92 -7.81
CA PRO A 74 -15.98 39.87 -6.72
C PRO A 74 -16.69 38.51 -6.62
N VAL A 75 -17.02 38.11 -5.39
CA VAL A 75 -17.69 36.84 -5.08
C VAL A 75 -19.01 37.07 -4.35
N TYR A 76 -20.09 36.49 -4.88
CA TYR A 76 -21.44 36.58 -4.33
C TYR A 76 -21.95 35.22 -3.83
N ASN A 77 -23.06 35.19 -3.10
CA ASN A 77 -23.64 33.90 -2.67
C ASN A 77 -24.37 33.19 -3.82
N ASN A 78 -24.95 33.95 -4.75
CA ASN A 78 -25.74 33.46 -5.88
C ASN A 78 -25.61 34.40 -7.09
N VAL A 79 -26.10 33.97 -8.24
CA VAL A 79 -25.97 34.71 -9.52
C VAL A 79 -26.81 35.99 -9.50
N LEU A 80 -27.97 35.96 -8.84
CA LEU A 80 -28.90 37.09 -8.79
C LEU A 80 -28.29 38.29 -8.07
N GLU A 81 -27.54 38.07 -6.99
CA GLU A 81 -26.80 39.11 -6.27
C GLU A 81 -25.80 39.83 -7.18
N GLY A 82 -24.99 39.09 -7.94
CA GLY A 82 -24.03 39.69 -8.87
C GLY A 82 -24.71 40.51 -9.99
N LEU A 83 -25.85 40.05 -10.50
CA LEU A 83 -26.65 40.80 -11.48
C LEU A 83 -27.25 42.08 -10.88
N ALA A 84 -27.71 42.02 -9.62
CA ALA A 84 -28.27 43.15 -8.89
C ALA A 84 -27.20 44.22 -8.60
N ASP A 85 -25.95 43.82 -8.39
CA ASP A 85 -24.80 44.71 -8.24
C ASP A 85 -24.30 45.31 -9.58
N GLY A 86 -25.03 45.06 -10.67
CA GLY A 86 -24.79 45.69 -11.97
C GLY A 86 -23.88 44.89 -12.91
N HIS A 87 -23.36 43.73 -12.50
CA HIS A 87 -22.58 42.88 -13.41
C HIS A 87 -23.46 42.32 -14.54
N ARG A 88 -22.84 42.10 -15.71
CA ARG A 88 -23.46 41.48 -16.89
C ARG A 88 -22.53 40.45 -17.48
N PHE A 89 -23.09 39.34 -17.94
CA PHE A 89 -22.33 38.20 -18.44
C PHE A 89 -23.15 37.38 -19.45
N ASN A 90 -22.47 36.75 -20.40
CA ASN A 90 -23.08 35.94 -21.45
C ASN A 90 -22.63 34.47 -21.41
N ALA A 91 -21.63 34.16 -20.57
CA ALA A 91 -21.06 32.82 -20.42
C ALA A 91 -21.04 32.37 -18.95
N GLY A 92 -21.46 31.13 -18.68
CA GLY A 92 -21.38 30.51 -17.36
C GLY A 92 -20.36 29.37 -17.30
N VAL A 93 -19.58 29.27 -16.23
CA VAL A 93 -18.69 28.14 -15.96
C VAL A 93 -19.12 27.44 -14.69
N VAL A 94 -19.27 26.11 -14.74
CA VAL A 94 -19.82 25.31 -13.64
C VAL A 94 -18.73 24.45 -13.00
N TYR A 95 -18.31 24.83 -11.79
CA TYR A 95 -17.42 24.05 -10.89
C TYR A 95 -18.17 23.51 -9.66
N LEU A 96 -19.34 22.90 -9.90
CA LEU A 96 -20.18 22.36 -8.82
C LEU A 96 -20.04 20.83 -8.73
N PRO A 97 -20.25 20.22 -7.56
CA PRO A 97 -20.37 18.77 -7.45
C PRO A 97 -21.48 18.23 -8.36
N PRO A 98 -21.42 16.94 -8.80
CA PRO A 98 -22.37 16.39 -9.77
C PRO A 98 -23.84 16.57 -9.38
N ALA A 99 -24.16 16.38 -8.09
CA ALA A 99 -25.51 16.55 -7.56
C ALA A 99 -26.04 18.00 -7.62
N ALA A 100 -25.17 18.99 -7.78
CA ALA A 100 -25.53 20.41 -7.81
C ALA A 100 -25.45 21.05 -9.22
N ALA A 101 -24.77 20.41 -10.17
CA ALA A 101 -24.51 20.98 -11.49
C ALA A 101 -25.80 21.35 -12.26
N ARG A 102 -26.82 20.47 -12.26
CA ARG A 102 -28.14 20.75 -12.87
C ARG A 102 -28.79 22.01 -12.31
N HIS A 103 -28.74 22.19 -10.99
CA HIS A 103 -29.33 23.35 -10.34
C HIS A 103 -28.57 24.64 -10.66
N GLY A 104 -27.24 24.59 -10.69
CA GLY A 104 -26.42 25.74 -11.09
C GLY A 104 -26.66 26.15 -12.55
N VAL A 105 -26.74 25.20 -13.49
CA VAL A 105 -27.13 25.49 -14.89
C VAL A 105 -28.54 26.09 -14.93
N GLY A 106 -29.48 25.52 -14.16
CA GLY A 106 -30.84 26.04 -14.05
C GLY A 106 -30.89 27.48 -13.54
N GLU A 107 -30.08 27.84 -12.55
CA GLU A 107 -29.94 29.21 -12.05
C GLU A 107 -29.44 30.14 -13.15
N LEU A 108 -28.28 29.82 -13.77
CA LEU A 108 -27.66 30.61 -14.84
C LEU A 108 -28.66 30.93 -15.97
N ILE A 109 -29.47 29.96 -16.39
CA ILE A 109 -30.45 30.13 -17.47
C ILE A 109 -31.67 30.93 -17.02
N ARG A 110 -32.18 30.69 -15.80
CA ARG A 110 -33.44 31.29 -15.33
C ARG A 110 -33.31 32.76 -14.97
N VAL A 111 -32.18 33.15 -14.37
CA VAL A 111 -32.01 34.51 -13.82
C VAL A 111 -31.30 35.45 -14.79
N ASN A 112 -30.61 34.92 -15.80
CA ASN A 112 -29.89 35.72 -16.80
C ASN A 112 -30.42 35.49 -18.22
N PRO A 113 -31.23 36.41 -18.78
CA PRO A 113 -31.73 36.30 -20.15
C PRO A 113 -30.64 36.51 -21.22
N GLU A 114 -29.46 37.04 -20.86
CA GLU A 114 -28.33 37.26 -21.78
C GLU A 114 -27.42 36.03 -21.94
N MET A 115 -27.74 34.94 -21.24
CA MET A 115 -26.97 33.69 -21.29
C MET A 115 -26.93 33.12 -22.71
N ARG A 116 -25.73 32.80 -23.20
CA ARG A 116 -25.51 32.19 -24.53
C ARG A 116 -24.76 30.87 -24.46
N LYS A 117 -23.79 30.74 -23.55
CA LYS A 117 -22.87 29.61 -23.50
C LYS A 117 -22.66 29.15 -22.05
N ILE A 118 -22.66 27.84 -21.81
CA ILE A 118 -22.32 27.28 -20.49
C ILE A 118 -21.28 26.18 -20.67
N PHE A 119 -20.25 26.23 -19.82
CA PHE A 119 -19.15 25.27 -19.78
C PHE A 119 -19.20 24.47 -18.49
N ILE A 120 -19.42 23.16 -18.60
CA ILE A 120 -19.54 22.26 -17.46
C ILE A 120 -18.25 21.46 -17.32
N VAL A 121 -17.48 21.78 -16.28
CA VAL A 121 -16.20 21.10 -15.99
C VAL A 121 -16.45 19.79 -15.22
N THR A 122 -17.49 19.78 -14.38
CA THR A 122 -17.87 18.66 -13.50
C THR A 122 -17.94 17.32 -14.22
N GLU A 123 -17.30 16.30 -13.65
CA GLU A 123 -17.32 14.91 -14.14
C GLU A 123 -18.42 14.08 -13.45
N LYS A 124 -18.90 12.99 -14.10
CA LYS A 124 -19.88 12.03 -13.56
C LYS A 124 -21.26 12.65 -13.33
N ILE A 125 -21.71 13.48 -14.27
CA ILE A 125 -23.08 13.97 -14.26
C ILE A 125 -24.03 12.80 -14.53
N PRO A 126 -25.05 12.58 -13.68
CA PRO A 126 -26.06 11.56 -13.95
C PRO A 126 -26.74 11.80 -15.31
N ALA A 127 -26.97 10.72 -16.07
CA ALA A 127 -27.63 10.78 -17.38
C ALA A 127 -28.98 11.53 -17.35
N HIS A 128 -29.74 11.35 -16.27
CA HIS A 128 -30.98 12.07 -16.02
C HIS A 128 -30.77 13.59 -16.00
N ASP A 129 -29.78 14.05 -15.23
CA ASP A 129 -29.48 15.48 -15.06
C ASP A 129 -28.93 16.09 -16.34
N ALA A 130 -28.09 15.36 -17.07
CA ALA A 130 -27.60 15.80 -18.38
C ALA A 130 -28.75 16.02 -19.38
N ARG A 131 -29.75 15.13 -19.42
CA ARG A 131 -30.94 15.28 -20.28
C ARG A 131 -31.74 16.52 -19.92
N GLU A 132 -31.91 16.80 -18.64
CA GLU A 132 -32.59 18.00 -18.17
C GLU A 132 -31.82 19.29 -18.49
N ILE A 133 -30.50 19.29 -18.27
CA ILE A 133 -29.61 20.39 -18.65
C ILE A 133 -29.77 20.70 -20.13
N ARG A 134 -29.73 19.66 -20.99
CA ARG A 134 -29.97 19.81 -22.43
C ARG A 134 -31.34 20.41 -22.69
N ALA A 135 -32.42 19.88 -22.12
CA ALA A 135 -33.77 20.39 -22.36
C ALA A 135 -33.95 21.87 -21.95
N MET A 136 -33.38 22.27 -20.80
CA MET A 136 -33.39 23.65 -20.34
C MET A 136 -32.64 24.57 -21.29
N ALA A 137 -31.43 24.18 -21.70
CA ALA A 137 -30.59 24.96 -22.61
C ALA A 137 -31.26 25.15 -23.99
N GLN A 138 -31.82 24.07 -24.52
CA GLN A 138 -32.53 24.02 -25.81
C GLN A 138 -33.74 24.95 -25.86
N SER A 139 -34.52 24.98 -24.78
CA SER A 139 -35.70 25.86 -24.67
C SER A 139 -35.31 27.35 -24.60
N ASN A 140 -34.09 27.66 -24.18
CA ASN A 140 -33.59 29.02 -23.98
C ASN A 140 -32.58 29.47 -25.03
N GLY A 141 -32.17 28.60 -25.95
CA GLY A 141 -31.17 28.92 -26.99
C GLY A 141 -29.77 29.11 -26.42
N VAL A 142 -29.37 28.25 -25.50
CA VAL A 142 -28.05 28.26 -24.86
C VAL A 142 -27.26 27.05 -25.35
N ASP A 143 -26.02 27.26 -25.77
CA ASP A 143 -25.09 26.17 -26.11
C ASP A 143 -24.37 25.67 -24.86
N ILE A 144 -24.23 24.34 -24.73
CA ILE A 144 -23.57 23.69 -23.59
C ILE A 144 -22.34 22.94 -24.07
N PHE A 145 -21.21 23.15 -23.41
CA PHE A 145 -19.96 22.43 -23.59
C PHE A 145 -19.65 21.59 -22.34
N GLY A 146 -19.11 20.39 -22.53
CA GLY A 146 -19.01 19.37 -21.48
C GLY A 146 -20.28 18.52 -21.36
N ALA A 147 -20.54 17.84 -20.25
CA ALA A 147 -19.80 17.83 -18.98
C ALA A 147 -18.46 17.09 -19.05
N ASN A 148 -17.73 17.01 -17.92
CA ASN A 148 -16.45 16.29 -17.82
C ASN A 148 -15.39 16.80 -18.80
N SER A 149 -15.22 18.12 -18.83
CA SER A 149 -14.46 18.84 -19.84
C SER A 149 -13.42 19.75 -19.19
N LEU A 150 -12.24 19.89 -19.81
CA LEU A 150 -11.30 20.96 -19.44
C LEU A 150 -11.64 22.31 -20.08
N GLY A 151 -12.82 22.46 -20.66
CA GLY A 151 -13.30 23.69 -21.29
C GLY A 151 -12.87 23.85 -22.74
N VAL A 152 -12.73 25.10 -23.14
CA VAL A 152 -12.41 25.52 -24.52
C VAL A 152 -11.36 26.62 -24.53
N ALA A 153 -10.64 26.73 -25.64
CA ALA A 153 -9.69 27.81 -25.86
C ALA A 153 -9.69 28.29 -27.32
N ASP A 154 -9.40 29.57 -27.51
CA ASP A 154 -9.11 30.19 -28.81
C ASP A 154 -7.70 30.79 -28.79
N SER A 155 -6.77 30.11 -29.45
CA SER A 155 -5.34 30.45 -29.50
C SER A 155 -5.07 31.74 -30.27
N TRP A 156 -5.99 32.18 -31.13
CA TRP A 156 -5.83 33.41 -31.90
C TRP A 156 -6.12 34.65 -31.09
N ASN A 157 -7.16 34.58 -30.26
CA ASN A 157 -7.61 35.68 -29.44
C ASN A 157 -7.09 35.63 -28.01
N HIS A 158 -6.35 34.58 -27.65
CA HIS A 158 -5.87 34.31 -26.30
C HIS A 158 -7.07 34.30 -25.35
N VAL A 159 -8.03 33.41 -25.59
CA VAL A 159 -9.21 33.27 -24.73
C VAL A 159 -9.30 31.84 -24.25
N ARG A 160 -9.48 31.65 -22.94
CA ARG A 160 -9.69 30.35 -22.30
C ARG A 160 -10.89 30.41 -21.36
N ILE A 161 -11.84 29.49 -21.53
CA ILE A 161 -13.09 29.45 -20.76
C ILE A 161 -13.37 28.01 -20.30
N GLY A 162 -13.74 27.85 -19.04
CA GLY A 162 -13.98 26.53 -18.43
C GLY A 162 -12.78 26.08 -17.59
N GLY A 163 -12.15 24.98 -18.00
CA GLY A 163 -11.06 24.32 -17.27
C GLY A 163 -9.64 24.71 -17.71
N ALA A 164 -8.69 23.88 -17.30
CA ALA A 164 -7.25 24.15 -17.38
C ALA A 164 -6.59 23.78 -18.72
N LEU A 165 -7.24 24.02 -19.87
CA LEU A 165 -6.57 23.80 -21.16
C LEU A 165 -5.28 24.63 -21.26
N GLY A 166 -4.17 23.99 -21.64
CA GLY A 166 -2.86 24.63 -21.67
C GLY A 166 -2.14 24.71 -20.31
N GLY A 167 -2.72 24.15 -19.24
CA GLY A 167 -2.10 24.14 -17.91
C GLY A 167 -1.98 25.53 -17.29
N ASN A 168 -0.90 25.76 -16.53
CA ASN A 168 -0.61 27.02 -15.85
C ASN A 168 0.06 28.06 -16.76
N THR A 169 0.64 27.63 -17.89
CA THR A 169 1.24 28.48 -18.91
C THR A 169 0.58 28.22 -20.28
N PRO A 170 -0.65 28.73 -20.51
CA PRO A 170 -1.40 28.38 -21.72
C PRO A 170 -0.68 28.72 -23.03
N GLU A 171 0.13 29.78 -23.04
CA GLU A 171 0.95 30.21 -24.19
C GLU A 171 1.90 29.13 -24.72
N GLU A 172 2.32 28.17 -23.88
CA GLU A 172 3.23 27.10 -24.31
C GLU A 172 2.55 26.11 -25.27
N ALA A 173 1.26 25.86 -25.08
CA ALA A 173 0.48 24.89 -25.87
C ALA A 173 -0.46 25.58 -26.87
N LEU A 174 -1.05 26.72 -26.52
CA LEU A 174 -2.06 27.44 -27.29
C LEU A 174 -1.44 28.42 -28.28
N ARG A 175 -0.56 27.92 -29.14
CA ARG A 175 0.08 28.74 -30.16
C ARG A 175 -0.85 28.96 -31.35
N LYS A 176 -1.01 30.22 -31.77
CA LYS A 176 -1.73 30.60 -32.99
C LYS A 176 -1.24 29.85 -34.24
N GLY A 177 -2.15 29.17 -34.95
CA GLY A 177 -1.92 28.57 -36.26
C GLY A 177 -3.23 28.20 -36.96
N SER A 178 -3.28 27.10 -37.70
CA SER A 178 -4.40 26.79 -38.59
C SER A 178 -5.21 25.52 -38.26
N ILE A 179 -4.92 24.85 -37.13
CA ILE A 179 -5.53 23.55 -36.79
C ILE A 179 -6.54 23.65 -35.65
N ALA A 180 -7.77 23.19 -35.88
CA ALA A 180 -8.78 23.06 -34.83
C ALA A 180 -8.68 21.70 -34.11
N LEU A 181 -9.08 21.65 -32.84
CA LEU A 181 -9.00 20.43 -32.02
C LEU A 181 -10.34 20.15 -31.33
N LEU A 182 -10.85 18.93 -31.50
CA LEU A 182 -11.96 18.38 -30.71
C LEU A 182 -11.49 17.10 -30.04
N SER A 183 -11.61 17.02 -28.72
CA SER A 183 -11.13 15.86 -27.97
C SER A 183 -12.14 15.44 -26.89
N ASN A 184 -12.37 14.14 -26.73
CA ASN A 184 -13.12 13.61 -25.57
C ASN A 184 -12.30 13.70 -24.27
N SER A 185 -10.97 13.83 -24.36
CA SER A 185 -10.08 13.95 -23.20
C SER A 185 -9.51 15.35 -23.07
N GLY A 186 -9.70 15.97 -21.91
CA GLY A 186 -9.12 17.27 -21.59
C GLY A 186 -7.59 17.30 -21.70
N ASN A 187 -6.90 16.38 -21.02
CA ASN A 187 -5.43 16.35 -21.01
C ASN A 187 -4.85 16.17 -22.42
N PHE A 188 -5.42 15.26 -23.22
CA PHE A 188 -4.94 15.04 -24.58
C PHE A 188 -5.25 16.21 -25.51
N THR A 189 -6.22 17.08 -25.19
CA THR A 189 -6.42 18.33 -25.94
C THR A 189 -5.15 19.19 -25.88
N THR A 190 -4.56 19.33 -24.69
CA THR A 190 -3.31 20.10 -24.50
C THR A 190 -2.09 19.35 -25.04
N THR A 191 -1.96 18.04 -24.78
CA THR A 191 -0.82 17.26 -25.29
C THR A 191 -0.74 17.27 -26.82
N ILE A 192 -1.89 17.12 -27.50
CA ILE A 192 -1.92 17.12 -28.96
C ILE A 192 -1.54 18.50 -29.51
N ALA A 193 -2.01 19.59 -28.89
CA ALA A 193 -1.60 20.95 -29.28
C ALA A 193 -0.07 21.14 -29.21
N THR A 194 0.57 20.63 -28.15
CA THR A 194 2.03 20.63 -28.02
C THR A 194 2.71 19.77 -29.09
N TYR A 195 2.17 18.60 -29.41
CA TYR A 195 2.72 17.71 -30.45
C TYR A 195 2.64 18.33 -31.84
N LEU A 196 1.53 19.02 -32.13
CA LEU A 196 1.36 19.78 -33.37
C LEU A 196 2.38 20.91 -33.48
N ARG A 197 2.58 21.67 -32.39
CA ARG A 197 3.61 22.72 -32.33
C ARG A 197 5.00 22.18 -32.65
N MET A 198 5.35 20.99 -32.12
CA MET A 198 6.64 20.36 -32.42
C MET A 198 6.84 20.02 -33.90
N ALA A 199 5.76 19.87 -34.67
CA ALA A 199 5.81 19.65 -36.12
C ALA A 199 5.56 20.92 -36.95
N GLY A 200 5.48 22.10 -36.32
CA GLY A 200 5.28 23.37 -37.02
C GLY A 200 3.82 23.78 -37.24
N TRP A 201 2.87 23.08 -36.61
CA TRP A 201 1.43 23.37 -36.72
C TRP A 201 0.92 24.05 -35.47
N GLY A 202 0.31 25.23 -35.62
CA GLY A 202 -0.36 25.90 -34.53
C GLY A 202 -1.87 25.60 -34.53
N THR A 203 -2.55 26.10 -33.50
CA THR A 203 -3.95 25.82 -33.25
C THR A 203 -4.84 27.06 -33.42
N THR A 204 -6.12 26.82 -33.72
CA THR A 204 -7.17 27.86 -33.76
C THR A 204 -8.04 27.77 -32.53
N THR A 205 -9.00 26.85 -32.52
CA THR A 205 -9.95 26.61 -31.44
C THR A 205 -9.81 25.17 -30.94
N LEU A 206 -9.69 25.02 -29.63
CA LEU A 206 -9.55 23.74 -28.95
C LEU A 206 -10.78 23.52 -28.07
N ILE A 207 -11.38 22.35 -28.18
CA ILE A 207 -12.58 21.97 -27.44
C ILE A 207 -12.34 20.64 -26.75
N SER A 208 -12.36 20.65 -25.43
CA SER A 208 -12.59 19.43 -24.65
C SER A 208 -14.10 19.17 -24.64
N SER A 209 -14.56 18.23 -25.46
CA SER A 209 -15.98 17.84 -25.52
C SER A 209 -16.45 17.13 -24.25
N GLY A 210 -15.51 16.46 -23.58
CA GLY A 210 -15.71 15.63 -22.41
C GLY A 210 -16.11 14.19 -22.72
N LYS A 211 -16.29 13.39 -21.68
CA LYS A 211 -16.39 11.92 -21.76
C LYS A 211 -17.58 11.32 -21.00
N ASP A 212 -18.52 12.15 -20.57
CA ASP A 212 -19.77 11.66 -19.97
C ASP A 212 -20.69 11.05 -21.04
N VAL A 213 -21.71 10.28 -20.61
CA VAL A 213 -22.66 9.55 -21.48
C VAL A 213 -23.51 10.48 -22.37
N TYR A 214 -23.51 11.79 -22.10
CA TYR A 214 -24.14 12.80 -22.95
C TYR A 214 -23.14 13.92 -23.22
N ILE A 215 -22.55 13.92 -24.42
CA ILE A 215 -21.75 15.04 -24.91
C ILE A 215 -22.70 16.11 -25.47
N HIS A 216 -22.68 17.31 -24.89
CA HIS A 216 -23.61 18.37 -25.30
C HIS A 216 -23.18 19.11 -26.57
N TYR A 217 -21.89 19.12 -26.92
CA TYR A 217 -21.40 19.68 -28.18
C TYR A 217 -20.50 18.63 -28.83
N ALA A 218 -21.04 17.91 -29.81
CA ALA A 218 -20.43 16.71 -30.37
C ALA A 218 -19.77 17.00 -31.74
N ALA A 219 -19.30 15.93 -32.40
CA ALA A 219 -18.58 16.03 -33.65
C ALA A 219 -19.40 16.63 -34.82
N PRO A 220 -20.72 16.42 -34.98
CA PRO A 220 -21.52 17.03 -36.04
C PRO A 220 -21.59 18.56 -35.91
N GLU A 221 -21.83 19.08 -34.71
CA GLU A 221 -21.84 20.52 -34.45
C GLU A 221 -20.45 21.12 -34.69
N PHE A 222 -19.40 20.43 -34.25
CA PHE A 222 -18.02 20.82 -34.54
C PHE A 222 -17.71 20.83 -36.03
N ALA A 223 -18.09 19.79 -36.78
CA ALA A 223 -17.83 19.67 -38.20
C ALA A 223 -18.52 20.79 -39.01
N PHE A 224 -19.77 21.11 -38.64
CA PHE A 224 -20.49 22.24 -39.21
C PHE A 224 -19.79 23.58 -38.89
N ALA A 225 -19.43 23.82 -37.63
CA ALA A 225 -18.73 25.04 -37.24
C ALA A 225 -17.34 25.16 -37.88
N LEU A 226 -16.63 24.04 -38.06
CA LEU A 226 -15.33 23.95 -38.72
C LEU A 226 -15.42 24.34 -40.20
N ALA A 227 -16.45 23.89 -40.91
CA ALA A 227 -16.69 24.26 -42.30
C ALA A 227 -16.77 25.78 -42.48
N ASN A 228 -17.38 26.47 -41.51
CA ASN A 228 -17.64 27.90 -41.51
C ASN A 228 -16.54 28.76 -40.84
N ASP A 229 -15.46 28.16 -40.32
CA ASP A 229 -14.34 28.91 -39.72
C ASP A 229 -13.20 29.10 -40.72
N MET A 230 -13.05 30.31 -41.26
CA MET A 230 -11.98 30.61 -42.22
C MET A 230 -10.56 30.50 -41.63
N ARG A 231 -10.42 30.55 -40.30
CA ARG A 231 -9.11 30.45 -39.63
C ARG A 231 -8.57 29.03 -39.63
N SER A 232 -9.47 28.05 -39.60
CA SER A 232 -9.15 26.62 -39.49
C SER A 232 -9.06 25.97 -40.87
N LYS A 233 -7.87 25.48 -41.23
CA LYS A 233 -7.63 24.77 -42.50
C LYS A 233 -7.88 23.27 -42.39
N ALA A 234 -7.63 22.69 -41.21
CA ALA A 234 -7.88 21.29 -40.90
C ALA A 234 -8.23 21.12 -39.42
N ALA A 235 -8.64 19.92 -39.02
CA ALA A 235 -8.87 19.60 -37.62
C ALA A 235 -8.27 18.25 -37.20
N VAL A 236 -8.05 18.11 -35.90
CA VAL A 236 -7.69 16.85 -35.26
C VAL A 236 -8.79 16.47 -34.26
N LEU A 237 -9.25 15.23 -34.36
CA LEU A 237 -10.23 14.64 -33.46
C LEU A 237 -9.57 13.58 -32.59
N TYR A 238 -9.68 13.67 -31.27
CA TYR A 238 -9.29 12.59 -30.35
C TYR A 238 -10.53 11.90 -29.80
N VAL A 239 -10.67 10.62 -30.14
CA VAL A 239 -11.90 9.84 -30.00
C VAL A 239 -11.67 8.62 -29.12
N GLU A 240 -12.54 8.45 -28.13
CA GLU A 240 -12.59 7.26 -27.27
C GLU A 240 -13.75 6.32 -27.62
N PRO A 241 -13.66 5.03 -27.23
CA PRO A 241 -14.76 4.08 -27.39
C PRO A 241 -15.96 4.44 -26.52
N GLY A 242 -17.17 4.14 -27.00
CA GLY A 242 -18.44 4.45 -26.33
C GLY A 242 -19.17 5.64 -26.97
N GLY A 243 -20.47 5.49 -27.17
CA GLY A 243 -21.35 6.48 -27.79
C GLY A 243 -21.21 6.60 -29.31
N TYR A 244 -22.21 7.25 -29.93
CA TYR A 244 -22.34 7.42 -31.38
C TYR A 244 -22.07 8.86 -31.85
N TYR A 245 -21.34 9.63 -31.04
CA TYR A 245 -21.19 11.08 -31.24
C TYR A 245 -20.52 11.45 -32.56
N GLU A 246 -19.67 10.58 -33.10
CA GLU A 246 -18.92 10.81 -34.34
C GLU A 246 -19.62 10.28 -35.59
N TRP A 247 -20.70 9.49 -35.44
CA TRP A 247 -21.33 8.76 -36.54
C TRP A 247 -21.88 9.70 -37.62
N ASP A 248 -22.70 10.67 -37.23
CA ASP A 248 -23.37 11.62 -38.14
C ASP A 248 -22.48 12.81 -38.56
N ALA A 249 -21.18 12.80 -38.21
CA ALA A 249 -20.29 13.91 -38.55
C ALA A 249 -19.91 13.91 -40.03
N GLU A 250 -20.13 15.03 -40.71
CA GLU A 250 -19.73 15.26 -42.11
C GLU A 250 -18.66 16.35 -42.19
N PHE A 251 -17.45 15.95 -42.62
CA PHE A 251 -16.31 16.87 -42.72
C PHE A 251 -16.11 17.35 -44.16
N THR A 252 -16.15 18.66 -44.36
CA THR A 252 -15.83 19.34 -45.63
C THR A 252 -14.38 19.81 -45.70
N LYS A 253 -13.68 19.82 -44.56
CA LYS A 253 -12.26 20.14 -44.44
C LYS A 253 -11.46 18.90 -44.00
N PRO A 254 -10.14 18.86 -44.26
CA PRO A 254 -9.31 17.72 -43.88
C PRO A 254 -9.30 17.47 -42.37
N VAL A 255 -9.39 16.20 -41.97
CA VAL A 255 -9.39 15.79 -40.55
C VAL A 255 -8.43 14.64 -40.29
N VAL A 256 -7.69 14.70 -39.17
CA VAL A 256 -7.00 13.53 -38.60
C VAL A 256 -7.76 13.04 -37.39
N ALA A 257 -8.28 11.81 -37.46
CA ALA A 257 -8.98 11.17 -36.34
C ALA A 257 -8.04 10.21 -35.60
N CYS A 258 -7.78 10.49 -34.32
CA CYS A 258 -7.07 9.59 -33.43
C CYS A 258 -8.06 8.77 -32.61
N VAL A 259 -8.20 7.48 -32.94
CA VAL A 259 -9.08 6.56 -32.22
C VAL A 259 -8.25 5.67 -31.32
N VAL A 260 -8.47 5.75 -30.01
CA VAL A 260 -7.71 5.00 -29.01
C VAL A 260 -8.54 3.91 -28.33
N GLY A 261 -7.90 3.08 -27.51
CA GLY A 261 -8.62 2.21 -26.58
C GLY A 261 -9.01 0.83 -27.14
N ARG A 262 -8.36 0.33 -28.20
CA ARG A 262 -8.51 -1.05 -28.69
C ARG A 262 -8.42 -2.11 -27.58
N TRP A 263 -7.57 -1.89 -26.57
CA TRP A 263 -7.40 -2.78 -25.42
C TRP A 263 -8.65 -2.91 -24.53
N LYS A 264 -9.55 -1.92 -24.50
CA LYS A 264 -10.77 -1.95 -23.68
C LYS A 264 -11.72 -3.09 -24.09
N SER A 265 -11.67 -3.53 -25.35
CA SER A 265 -12.44 -4.69 -25.85
C SER A 265 -12.08 -6.03 -25.17
N ARG A 266 -10.94 -6.12 -24.48
CA ARG A 266 -10.44 -7.33 -23.81
C ARG A 266 -10.75 -7.37 -22.30
N LEU A 267 -11.39 -6.35 -21.75
CA LEU A 267 -11.67 -6.23 -20.32
C LEU A 267 -13.15 -6.43 -20.02
N THR A 268 -13.44 -7.30 -19.05
CA THR A 268 -14.78 -7.54 -18.49
C THR A 268 -15.18 -6.51 -17.41
N ARG A 269 -14.33 -5.51 -17.12
CA ARG A 269 -14.51 -4.55 -16.02
C ARG A 269 -14.48 -3.11 -16.54
N ALA A 270 -15.43 -2.29 -16.09
CA ALA A 270 -15.47 -0.87 -16.43
C ALA A 270 -14.22 -0.15 -15.92
N VAL A 271 -13.42 0.40 -16.84
CA VAL A 271 -12.26 1.22 -16.51
C VAL A 271 -12.68 2.67 -16.38
N GLY A 272 -12.55 3.24 -15.18
CA GLY A 272 -12.47 4.67 -14.80
C GLY A 272 -13.53 5.69 -15.29
N HIS A 273 -13.92 5.65 -16.57
CA HIS A 273 -14.68 6.69 -17.27
C HIS A 273 -16.10 6.20 -17.57
N ALA A 274 -17.10 6.95 -17.09
CA ALA A 274 -18.50 6.57 -17.09
C ALA A 274 -19.13 6.38 -18.50
N GLY A 275 -18.46 6.82 -19.57
CA GLY A 275 -18.92 6.65 -20.96
C GLY A 275 -18.40 5.41 -21.70
N ALA A 276 -17.40 4.69 -21.17
CA ALA A 276 -16.73 3.61 -21.90
C ALA A 276 -17.38 2.22 -21.71
N MET A 277 -18.71 2.16 -21.77
CA MET A 277 -19.44 0.88 -21.87
C MET A 277 -19.43 0.44 -23.34
N ALA A 278 -18.33 -0.16 -23.82
CA ALA A 278 -18.29 -0.77 -25.14
C ALA A 278 -19.18 -2.03 -25.13
N GLY A 279 -20.24 -2.03 -25.93
CA GLY A 279 -21.18 -3.16 -25.97
C GLY A 279 -22.31 -3.05 -26.99
N GLY A 280 -22.37 -1.98 -27.80
CA GLY A 280 -23.49 -1.71 -28.69
C GLY A 280 -23.11 -1.39 -30.15
N GLY A 281 -21.89 -1.67 -30.60
CA GLY A 281 -21.42 -1.35 -31.97
C GLY A 281 -20.58 -0.07 -32.08
N ASP A 282 -20.08 0.44 -30.96
CA ASP A 282 -19.39 1.73 -30.79
C ASP A 282 -17.98 1.59 -30.17
N ASP A 283 -17.34 0.44 -30.38
CA ASP A 283 -15.98 0.17 -29.95
C ASP A 283 -14.93 0.91 -30.81
N ALA A 284 -13.66 0.89 -30.37
CA ALA A 284 -12.56 1.55 -31.08
C ALA A 284 -12.48 1.13 -32.55
N ALA A 285 -12.52 -0.17 -32.82
CA ALA A 285 -12.39 -0.71 -34.18
C ALA A 285 -13.55 -0.27 -35.08
N THR A 286 -14.75 -0.13 -34.53
CA THR A 286 -15.92 0.31 -35.28
C THR A 286 -15.84 1.81 -35.58
N LYS A 287 -15.42 2.64 -34.62
CA LYS A 287 -15.17 4.07 -34.87
C LYS A 287 -14.03 4.30 -35.87
N GLU A 288 -12.97 3.50 -35.82
CA GLU A 288 -11.91 3.52 -36.84
C GLU A 288 -12.48 3.31 -38.24
N ARG A 289 -13.34 2.30 -38.43
CA ARG A 289 -14.01 2.06 -39.72
C ARG A 289 -14.87 3.23 -40.18
N TRP A 290 -15.59 3.90 -39.28
CA TRP A 290 -16.39 5.08 -39.65
C TRP A 290 -15.53 6.20 -40.22
N PHE A 291 -14.39 6.48 -39.58
CA PHE A 291 -13.48 7.51 -40.07
C PHE A 291 -12.73 7.06 -41.34
N MET A 292 -12.34 5.79 -41.44
CA MET A 292 -11.74 5.23 -42.66
C MET A 292 -12.66 5.41 -43.87
N GLU A 293 -13.95 5.07 -43.73
CA GLU A 293 -14.96 5.26 -44.78
C GLU A 293 -15.16 6.76 -45.10
N LYS A 294 -15.28 7.61 -44.08
CA LYS A 294 -15.41 9.07 -44.26
C LYS A 294 -14.20 9.68 -44.97
N PHE A 295 -13.00 9.14 -44.79
CA PHE A 295 -11.78 9.66 -45.41
C PHE A 295 -11.41 8.94 -46.71
N GLY A 296 -12.02 7.80 -47.01
CA GLY A 296 -11.70 6.96 -48.18
C GLY A 296 -10.30 6.36 -48.08
N VAL A 297 -9.96 5.80 -46.91
CA VAL A 297 -8.67 5.13 -46.65
C VAL A 297 -8.92 3.70 -46.15
N GLU A 298 -8.05 2.77 -46.51
CA GLU A 298 -8.24 1.33 -46.22
C GLU A 298 -7.57 0.87 -44.92
N ASP A 299 -6.68 1.68 -44.33
CA ASP A 299 -5.95 1.34 -43.10
C ASP A 299 -5.58 2.61 -42.30
N ALA A 300 -5.14 2.42 -41.07
CA ALA A 300 -4.67 3.48 -40.19
C ALA A 300 -3.24 3.92 -40.56
N PHE A 301 -2.98 5.21 -40.43
CA PHE A 301 -1.68 5.82 -40.64
C PHE A 301 -0.70 5.44 -39.53
N THR A 302 0.50 5.00 -39.93
CA THR A 302 1.71 5.01 -39.11
C THR A 302 2.84 5.70 -39.86
N PRO A 303 3.88 6.21 -39.18
CA PRO A 303 5.05 6.78 -39.85
C PRO A 303 5.70 5.81 -40.87
N ASP A 304 5.69 4.50 -40.58
CA ASP A 304 6.24 3.47 -41.46
C ASP A 304 5.28 3.07 -42.61
N ASN A 305 3.97 3.26 -42.42
CA ASN A 305 2.92 2.99 -43.40
C ASN A 305 1.94 4.17 -43.49
N PRO A 306 2.28 5.25 -44.22
CA PRO A 306 1.57 6.53 -44.18
C PRO A 306 0.29 6.54 -45.03
N VAL A 307 -0.73 5.78 -44.62
CA VAL A 307 -2.04 5.72 -45.29
C VAL A 307 -2.88 6.96 -44.98
N CYS A 308 -3.11 7.83 -45.98
CA CYS A 308 -3.92 9.04 -45.84
C CYS A 308 -4.53 9.49 -47.19
N SER A 309 -5.51 10.40 -47.14
CA SER A 309 -6.12 11.03 -48.32
C SER A 309 -6.20 12.55 -48.14
N ARG A 310 -6.64 13.28 -49.18
CA ARG A 310 -6.95 14.71 -49.06
C ARG A 310 -8.04 15.00 -48.02
N ARG A 311 -8.92 14.04 -47.75
CA ARG A 311 -10.00 14.20 -46.77
C ARG A 311 -9.52 13.95 -45.34
N GLY A 312 -8.49 13.14 -45.14
CA GLY A 312 -8.02 12.87 -43.79
C GLY A 312 -7.16 11.61 -43.62
N ALA A 313 -6.90 11.28 -42.36
CA ALA A 313 -6.20 10.08 -41.93
C ALA A 313 -6.76 9.57 -40.59
N VAL A 314 -6.67 8.27 -40.36
CA VAL A 314 -6.98 7.65 -39.06
C VAL A 314 -5.69 7.23 -38.38
N VAL A 315 -5.48 7.57 -37.12
CA VAL A 315 -4.33 7.12 -36.32
C VAL A 315 -4.80 6.46 -35.04
N THR A 316 -4.02 5.53 -34.50
CA THR A 316 -4.33 4.85 -33.23
C THR A 316 -3.42 5.27 -32.08
N ASN A 317 -2.47 6.16 -32.35
CA ASN A 317 -1.51 6.71 -31.40
C ASN A 317 -1.41 8.22 -31.60
N ILE A 318 -1.55 8.98 -30.52
CA ILE A 318 -1.44 10.44 -30.53
C ILE A 318 -0.09 10.94 -31.06
N ALA A 319 0.99 10.18 -30.87
CA ALA A 319 2.32 10.52 -31.37
C ALA A 319 2.39 10.53 -32.90
N HIS A 320 1.49 9.83 -33.59
CA HIS A 320 1.44 9.80 -35.05
C HIS A 320 0.65 10.97 -35.65
N ILE A 321 -0.14 11.69 -34.83
CA ILE A 321 -0.99 12.80 -35.28
C ILE A 321 -0.20 13.84 -36.09
N PRO A 322 0.97 14.34 -35.64
CA PRO A 322 1.65 15.41 -36.37
C PRO A 322 2.16 14.96 -37.73
N ALA A 323 2.63 13.72 -37.85
CA ALA A 323 3.07 13.14 -39.13
C ALA A 323 1.88 12.93 -40.07
N ALA A 324 0.78 12.35 -39.57
CA ALA A 324 -0.45 12.14 -40.33
C ALA A 324 -1.04 13.47 -40.83
N LEU A 325 -1.11 14.48 -39.95
CA LEU A 325 -1.60 15.80 -40.31
C LEU A 325 -0.70 16.44 -41.37
N THR A 326 0.62 16.39 -41.20
CA THR A 326 1.56 16.95 -42.18
C THR A 326 1.39 16.30 -43.54
N ALA A 327 1.22 14.98 -43.60
CA ALA A 327 0.96 14.25 -44.84
C ALA A 327 -0.37 14.66 -45.50
N VAL A 328 -1.47 14.72 -44.73
CA VAL A 328 -2.78 15.16 -45.21
C VAL A 328 -2.73 16.61 -45.72
N MET A 329 -2.03 17.49 -45.01
CA MET A 329 -1.90 18.90 -45.39
C MET A 329 -1.04 19.08 -46.65
N ALA A 330 0.01 18.27 -46.83
CA ALA A 330 0.80 18.24 -48.05
C ALA A 330 -0.03 17.83 -49.28
N LEU A 331 -0.94 16.85 -49.15
CA LEU A 331 -1.88 16.47 -50.22
C LEU A 331 -2.87 17.59 -50.59
N ASN A 332 -3.08 18.53 -49.67
CA ASN A 332 -3.88 19.75 -49.83
C ASN A 332 -3.02 21.00 -50.10
N ALA A 333 -1.76 20.82 -50.53
CA ALA A 333 -0.83 21.90 -50.88
C ALA A 333 -0.66 22.96 -49.78
N THR A 334 -0.71 22.55 -48.51
CA THR A 334 -0.57 23.45 -47.36
C THR A 334 0.71 23.12 -46.58
N MET A 335 1.54 24.13 -46.37
CA MET A 335 2.76 24.05 -45.55
C MET A 335 2.47 24.28 -44.05
N PRO A 336 3.33 23.80 -43.14
CA PRO A 336 3.27 24.13 -41.71
C PRO A 336 3.20 25.63 -41.45
N ASP A 337 2.52 26.02 -40.36
CA ASP A 337 2.31 27.43 -40.00
C ASP A 337 3.62 28.13 -39.61
N PHE A 338 4.57 27.39 -39.05
CA PHE A 338 5.89 27.86 -38.63
C PHE A 338 6.93 26.72 -38.66
N ALA A 339 8.20 27.05 -38.44
CA ALA A 339 9.27 26.05 -38.35
C ALA A 339 9.04 25.11 -37.14
N PRO A 340 9.27 23.80 -37.27
CA PRO A 340 9.16 22.84 -36.16
C PRO A 340 9.93 23.29 -34.90
N GLU A 341 9.29 23.20 -33.73
CA GLU A 341 9.89 23.60 -32.45
C GLU A 341 9.89 22.43 -31.44
N GLY A 342 11.04 21.75 -31.34
CA GLY A 342 11.22 20.60 -30.44
C GLY A 342 11.21 19.27 -31.18
N SER A 343 11.08 18.18 -30.43
CA SER A 343 11.04 16.81 -30.97
C SER A 343 10.24 15.90 -30.05
N LEU A 344 9.49 14.96 -30.66
CA LEU A 344 8.78 13.88 -29.98
C LEU A 344 9.67 12.66 -29.71
N ALA A 345 10.97 12.73 -30.04
CA ALA A 345 11.92 11.68 -29.70
C ALA A 345 11.89 11.43 -28.19
N LEU A 346 11.81 10.15 -27.81
CA LEU A 346 12.01 9.75 -26.43
C LEU A 346 13.38 10.25 -25.98
N LYS A 347 13.40 11.01 -24.89
CA LYS A 347 14.62 11.40 -24.20
C LYS A 347 14.72 10.51 -22.98
N PRO A 348 15.33 9.32 -23.05
CA PRO A 348 15.56 8.51 -21.86
C PRO A 348 16.63 9.17 -20.99
N TRP A 349 16.35 9.30 -19.69
CA TRP A 349 17.28 9.87 -18.71
C TRP A 349 17.85 8.72 -17.88
N PHE A 350 18.86 8.03 -18.40
CA PHE A 350 19.58 7.01 -17.64
C PHE A 350 20.78 7.68 -16.96
N GLY A 351 20.72 7.89 -15.64
CA GLY A 351 21.83 8.47 -14.85
C GLY A 351 22.72 7.44 -14.16
N ARG A 352 22.35 6.16 -14.19
CA ARG A 352 23.17 5.05 -13.69
C ARG A 352 22.76 3.76 -14.38
N ALA A 353 23.62 3.25 -15.24
CA ALA A 353 23.39 1.98 -15.93
C ALA A 353 23.60 0.75 -15.01
N ARG A 354 24.13 0.94 -13.79
CA ARG A 354 24.66 -0.17 -12.95
C ARG A 354 25.56 -1.07 -13.80
N ASP A 355 25.13 -2.31 -14.02
CA ASP A 355 25.87 -3.37 -14.70
C ASP A 355 25.47 -3.50 -16.19
N LEU A 356 24.63 -2.59 -16.69
CA LEU A 356 24.18 -2.56 -18.08
C LEU A 356 25.14 -1.73 -18.93
N ASP A 357 25.57 -2.29 -20.06
CA ASP A 357 26.37 -1.58 -21.04
C ASP A 357 25.45 -0.80 -21.99
N LEU A 358 25.35 0.52 -21.81
CA LEU A 358 24.45 1.37 -22.59
C LEU A 358 25.17 1.95 -23.83
N PRO A 359 24.49 2.01 -24.99
CA PRO A 359 24.98 2.73 -26.15
C PRO A 359 25.31 4.20 -25.83
N PRO A 360 26.29 4.83 -26.50
CA PRO A 360 26.72 6.22 -26.22
C PRO A 360 25.60 7.26 -26.31
N GLU A 361 24.55 7.01 -27.10
CA GLU A 361 23.40 7.91 -27.22
C GLU A 361 22.44 7.85 -26.02
N LEU A 362 22.58 6.82 -25.17
CA LEU A 362 21.75 6.54 -23.99
C LEU A 362 22.53 6.70 -22.66
N ASP A 363 23.85 6.67 -22.71
CA ASP A 363 24.76 6.91 -21.58
C ASP A 363 25.01 8.42 -21.41
N LEU A 364 24.01 9.11 -20.88
CA LEU A 364 24.10 10.55 -20.63
C LEU A 364 25.13 10.82 -19.52
N PRO A 365 26.05 11.78 -19.70
CA PRO A 365 27.02 12.12 -18.67
C PRO A 365 26.30 12.62 -17.43
N ASN A 366 26.63 12.05 -16.28
CA ASN A 366 26.13 12.52 -15.00
C ASN A 366 26.60 13.96 -14.76
N VAL A 367 25.64 14.88 -14.71
CA VAL A 367 25.92 16.30 -14.45
C VAL A 367 25.86 16.54 -12.94
N VAL A 368 26.91 17.16 -12.40
CA VAL A 368 26.92 17.60 -11.00
C VAL A 368 25.93 18.76 -10.87
N ALA A 369 25.04 18.70 -9.87
CA ALA A 369 24.12 19.80 -9.61
C ALA A 369 24.89 21.11 -9.39
N MET A 370 24.33 22.25 -9.77
CA MET A 370 25.03 23.52 -9.57
C MET A 370 25.05 23.93 -8.09
N PRO A 371 26.10 24.60 -7.60
CA PRO A 371 26.11 25.17 -6.26
C PRO A 371 24.93 26.10 -5.99
N PRO A 372 24.29 26.02 -4.80
CA PRO A 372 24.66 25.22 -3.62
C PRO A 372 24.03 23.79 -3.57
N TYR A 373 23.33 23.37 -4.62
CA TYR A 373 22.56 22.11 -4.61
C TYR A 373 23.45 20.87 -4.63
N ASP A 374 24.63 20.92 -5.24
CA ASP A 374 25.64 19.84 -5.13
C ASP A 374 26.02 19.56 -3.69
N GLN A 375 26.31 20.61 -2.91
CA GLN A 375 26.66 20.52 -1.50
C GLN A 375 25.48 19.99 -0.69
N GLN A 376 24.27 20.47 -0.97
CA GLN A 376 23.06 19.98 -0.31
C GLN A 376 22.78 18.51 -0.62
N ILE A 377 22.98 18.07 -1.86
CA ILE A 377 22.85 16.66 -2.28
C ILE A 377 23.95 15.81 -1.65
N ALA A 378 25.19 16.29 -1.58
CA ALA A 378 26.28 15.60 -0.90
C ALA A 378 25.97 15.40 0.59
N GLU A 379 25.43 16.42 1.26
CA GLU A 379 25.01 16.34 2.65
C GLU A 379 23.81 15.38 2.83
N LEU A 380 22.82 15.44 1.94
CA LEU A 380 21.68 14.51 1.95
C LEU A 380 22.13 13.06 1.71
N ASN A 381 23.18 12.86 0.92
CA ASN A 381 23.77 11.54 0.66
C ASN A 381 24.60 11.01 1.83
N ARG A 382 25.06 11.87 2.76
CA ARG A 382 25.64 11.43 4.04
C ARG A 382 24.58 10.90 4.99
N GLN A 383 23.31 11.29 4.82
CA GLN A 383 22.21 10.74 5.62
C GLN A 383 21.92 9.29 5.21
N ILE A 384 22.11 8.40 6.18
CA ILE A 384 21.81 6.98 6.09
C ILE A 384 20.50 6.64 6.80
N GLY A 385 19.84 5.58 6.34
CA GLY A 385 18.55 5.16 6.84
C GLY A 385 17.36 5.92 6.26
N ALA A 386 16.19 5.32 6.44
CA ALA A 386 14.90 5.83 6.02
C ALA A 386 14.43 6.96 6.93
N VAL A 387 13.90 8.03 6.32
CA VAL A 387 13.10 9.04 7.01
C VAL A 387 11.64 8.79 6.67
N LEU A 388 10.85 8.37 7.66
CA LEU A 388 9.48 7.94 7.45
C LEU A 388 8.50 9.01 7.95
N PRO A 389 7.46 9.38 7.17
CA PRO A 389 6.49 10.37 7.60
C PRO A 389 5.67 9.85 8.78
N ARG A 390 5.57 10.65 9.84
CA ARG A 390 4.79 10.28 11.04
C ARG A 390 3.29 10.41 10.83
N GLN A 391 2.52 9.43 11.28
CA GLN A 391 1.06 9.32 11.18
C GLN A 391 0.42 8.64 12.40
N SER A 392 -0.91 8.61 12.47
CA SER A 392 -1.63 7.81 13.46
C SER A 392 -1.53 6.32 13.08
N MET A 393 -1.23 5.46 14.07
CA MET A 393 -1.01 4.02 13.85
C MET A 393 -2.09 3.15 14.51
N LYS A 394 -3.18 3.76 14.99
CA LYS A 394 -4.37 3.01 15.45
C LYS A 394 -4.99 2.31 14.24
N ASP A 395 -5.00 0.98 14.28
CA ASP A 395 -5.49 0.11 13.19
C ASP A 395 -4.76 0.29 11.85
N ALA A 396 -3.58 0.91 11.87
CA ALA A 396 -2.73 1.14 10.72
C ALA A 396 -1.31 0.62 10.98
N SER A 397 -0.61 0.20 9.93
CA SER A 397 0.77 -0.26 10.01
C SER A 397 1.46 -0.08 8.66
N GLY A 398 2.75 0.26 8.70
CA GLY A 398 3.65 0.22 7.56
C GLY A 398 4.31 -1.14 7.36
N VAL A 399 4.12 -2.08 8.31
CA VAL A 399 4.76 -3.40 8.29
C VAL A 399 3.76 -4.54 8.24
N SER A 400 2.52 -4.35 8.65
CA SER A 400 1.51 -5.39 8.77
C SER A 400 0.27 -5.01 7.98
N GLN A 401 -0.24 -5.93 7.17
CA GLN A 401 -1.43 -5.68 6.35
C GLN A 401 -2.33 -6.92 6.35
N MET A 402 -3.64 -6.69 6.24
CA MET A 402 -4.60 -7.73 5.92
C MET A 402 -5.02 -7.57 4.45
N ASP A 403 -4.89 -8.63 3.64
CA ASP A 403 -5.44 -8.64 2.29
C ASP A 403 -6.98 -8.69 2.35
N PRO A 404 -7.70 -7.70 1.81
CA PRO A 404 -9.15 -7.67 1.89
C PRO A 404 -9.86 -8.77 1.07
N LEU A 405 -9.20 -9.35 0.08
CA LEU A 405 -9.75 -10.41 -0.77
C LEU A 405 -9.49 -11.79 -0.18
N THR A 406 -8.22 -12.07 0.14
CA THR A 406 -7.82 -13.40 0.63
C THR A 406 -8.01 -13.55 2.14
N GLN A 407 -8.09 -12.43 2.87
CA GLN A 407 -8.10 -12.40 4.34
C GLN A 407 -6.85 -13.08 4.95
N VAL A 408 -5.76 -13.12 4.19
CA VAL A 408 -4.43 -13.54 4.62
C VAL A 408 -3.66 -12.29 5.01
N SER A 409 -3.05 -12.32 6.19
CA SER A 409 -2.20 -11.24 6.65
C SER A 409 -0.79 -11.33 6.06
N SER A 410 -0.10 -10.21 6.00
CA SER A 410 1.28 -10.13 5.55
C SER A 410 2.12 -9.25 6.47
N LEU A 411 3.38 -9.62 6.64
CA LEU A 411 4.41 -8.83 7.34
C LEU A 411 5.48 -8.41 6.32
N ARG A 412 5.76 -7.10 6.21
CA ARG A 412 6.71 -6.48 5.26
C ARG A 412 6.50 -6.97 3.82
N GLY A 413 5.24 -7.10 3.41
CA GLY A 413 4.82 -7.56 2.07
C GLY A 413 4.86 -9.08 1.87
N MET A 414 5.33 -9.85 2.85
CA MET A 414 5.31 -11.32 2.80
C MET A 414 4.07 -11.88 3.48
N SER A 415 3.31 -12.74 2.80
CA SER A 415 2.18 -13.42 3.43
C SER A 415 2.64 -14.32 4.58
N ILE A 416 1.83 -14.44 5.64
CA ILE A 416 2.14 -15.35 6.76
C ILE A 416 2.26 -16.82 6.31
N LEU A 417 1.60 -17.21 5.20
CA LEU A 417 1.69 -18.56 4.62
C LEU A 417 3.08 -18.82 4.01
N GLN A 418 3.70 -17.80 3.42
CA GLN A 418 5.08 -17.88 2.97
C GLN A 418 6.05 -17.83 4.15
N ALA A 419 5.81 -16.94 5.11
CA ALA A 419 6.66 -16.83 6.30
C ALA A 419 6.70 -18.13 7.14
N ALA A 420 5.61 -18.91 7.14
CA ALA A 420 5.52 -20.23 7.75
C ALA A 420 6.44 -21.29 7.12
N GLN A 421 7.07 -21.02 5.98
CA GLN A 421 8.02 -21.95 5.34
C GLN A 421 9.46 -21.69 5.77
N HIS A 422 9.66 -20.84 6.78
CA HIS A 422 10.97 -20.34 7.18
C HIS A 422 11.13 -20.34 8.70
N PRO A 423 12.38 -20.49 9.17
CA PRO A 423 12.66 -20.55 10.59
C PRO A 423 12.51 -19.18 11.27
N MET A 424 12.45 -19.18 12.60
CA MET A 424 12.26 -17.98 13.41
C MET A 424 13.34 -16.93 13.19
N GLU A 425 14.61 -17.32 13.11
CA GLU A 425 15.73 -16.39 12.89
C GLU A 425 15.63 -15.62 11.56
N ASP A 426 15.02 -16.21 10.53
CA ASP A 426 14.74 -15.53 9.27
C ASP A 426 13.58 -14.56 9.40
N ASN A 427 12.51 -14.99 10.08
CA ASN A 427 11.34 -14.15 10.35
C ASN A 427 11.68 -12.95 11.26
N LEU A 428 12.68 -13.07 12.15
CA LEU A 428 13.23 -11.97 12.94
C LEU A 428 13.90 -10.91 12.06
N VAL A 429 14.72 -11.34 11.10
CA VAL A 429 15.35 -10.45 10.11
C VAL A 429 14.29 -9.79 9.22
N LEU A 430 13.28 -10.53 8.79
CA LEU A 430 12.14 -9.98 8.04
C LEU A 430 11.44 -8.88 8.85
N ALA A 431 11.10 -9.16 10.11
CA ALA A 431 10.35 -8.25 10.96
C ALA A 431 11.04 -6.89 11.16
N LEU A 432 12.32 -6.91 11.54
CA LEU A 432 13.09 -5.72 11.90
C LEU A 432 13.81 -5.08 10.72
N LEU A 433 14.31 -5.86 9.76
CA LEU A 433 15.14 -5.37 8.66
C LEU A 433 14.41 -5.30 7.31
N GLY A 434 13.18 -5.81 7.23
CA GLY A 434 12.32 -5.68 6.04
C GLY A 434 12.78 -6.52 4.84
N ARG A 435 13.70 -7.46 5.04
CA ARG A 435 14.26 -8.34 4.01
C ARG A 435 14.43 -9.76 4.53
N ARG A 436 14.70 -10.72 3.64
CA ARG A 436 15.01 -12.10 4.04
C ARG A 436 16.44 -12.24 4.53
N ALA A 437 16.62 -13.16 5.47
CA ALA A 437 17.93 -13.51 6.00
C ALA A 437 18.72 -14.34 4.98
N SER A 438 19.98 -13.98 4.78
CA SER A 438 20.99 -14.89 4.24
C SER A 438 21.37 -15.94 5.30
N GLU A 439 22.13 -16.97 4.90
CA GLU A 439 22.71 -17.92 5.86
C GLU A 439 23.58 -17.24 6.92
N ARG A 440 24.35 -16.22 6.52
CA ARG A 440 25.14 -15.42 7.47
C ARG A 440 24.26 -14.64 8.42
N ASP A 441 23.18 -14.01 7.94
CA ASP A 441 22.26 -13.27 8.80
C ASP A 441 21.63 -14.19 9.86
N ARG A 442 21.23 -15.42 9.47
CA ARG A 442 20.70 -16.42 10.40
C ARG A 442 21.72 -16.81 11.47
N ALA A 443 22.95 -17.13 11.07
CA ALA A 443 24.03 -17.48 11.98
C ALA A 443 24.36 -16.35 12.98
N LEU A 444 24.33 -15.10 12.53
CA LEU A 444 24.53 -13.91 13.36
C LEU A 444 23.41 -13.74 14.41
N VAL A 445 22.15 -13.89 13.98
CA VAL A 445 20.98 -13.83 14.87
C VAL A 445 21.00 -14.97 15.88
N ASP A 446 21.32 -16.19 15.45
CA ASP A 446 21.43 -17.37 16.33
C ASP A 446 22.41 -17.15 17.48
N VAL A 447 23.61 -16.63 17.19
CA VAL A 447 24.62 -16.37 18.21
C VAL A 447 24.18 -15.24 19.14
N ALA A 448 23.68 -14.13 18.60
CA ALA A 448 23.27 -12.98 19.40
C ALA A 448 22.09 -13.31 20.33
N VAL A 449 21.07 -13.99 19.84
CA VAL A 449 19.92 -14.43 20.64
C VAL A 449 20.34 -15.53 21.62
N GLY A 450 21.13 -16.51 21.16
CA GLY A 450 21.64 -17.62 21.97
C GLY A 450 22.51 -17.19 23.15
N ALA A 451 23.21 -16.06 23.05
CA ALA A 451 23.97 -15.49 24.17
C ALA A 451 23.07 -15.05 25.34
N HIS A 452 21.77 -14.86 25.12
CA HIS A 452 20.82 -14.34 26.09
C HIS A 452 19.72 -15.32 26.50
N VAL A 453 19.70 -16.57 26.00
CA VAL A 453 18.69 -17.57 26.40
C VAL A 453 18.97 -18.19 27.76
N ASN A 454 20.24 -18.35 28.15
CA ASN A 454 20.56 -18.93 29.45
C ASN A 454 20.55 -17.88 30.56
N LEU A 455 19.52 -17.91 31.39
CA LEU A 455 19.32 -16.97 32.50
C LEU A 455 19.94 -17.44 33.83
N ALA A 456 20.72 -18.53 33.84
CA ALA A 456 21.33 -19.07 35.04
C ALA A 456 22.12 -18.01 35.83
N GLY A 457 21.90 -17.95 37.15
CA GLY A 457 22.57 -17.00 38.04
C GLY A 457 22.11 -15.54 37.93
N THR A 458 21.10 -15.24 37.11
CA THR A 458 20.58 -13.87 36.96
C THR A 458 19.39 -13.59 37.88
N VAL A 459 19.20 -12.31 38.25
CA VAL A 459 17.97 -11.84 38.91
C VAL A 459 16.73 -12.02 38.02
N THR A 460 16.91 -12.05 36.70
CA THR A 460 15.84 -12.32 35.74
C THR A 460 15.26 -13.72 35.95
N LEU A 461 16.11 -14.75 36.10
CA LEU A 461 15.64 -16.11 36.37
C LEU A 461 14.94 -16.23 37.72
N ALA A 462 15.43 -15.53 38.75
CA ALA A 462 14.76 -15.49 40.05
C ALA A 462 13.34 -14.88 39.96
N ALA A 463 13.16 -13.82 39.16
CA ALA A 463 11.84 -13.23 38.91
C ALA A 463 10.91 -14.17 38.13
N VAL A 464 11.44 -14.86 37.11
CA VAL A 464 10.72 -15.88 36.33
C VAL A 464 10.25 -17.02 37.24
N ASP A 465 11.14 -17.54 38.09
CA ASP A 465 10.84 -18.63 39.01
C ASP A 465 9.78 -18.23 40.03
N ALA A 466 9.90 -17.03 40.63
CA ALA A 466 8.89 -16.49 41.54
C ALA A 466 7.53 -16.30 40.86
N ALA A 467 7.51 -15.74 39.64
CA ALA A 467 6.26 -15.56 38.89
C ALA A 467 5.60 -16.90 38.57
N ARG A 468 6.38 -17.91 38.16
CA ARG A 468 5.90 -19.26 37.85
C ARG A 468 5.39 -19.98 39.10
N ALA A 469 6.12 -19.92 40.20
CA ALA A 469 5.72 -20.51 41.48
C ALA A 469 4.42 -19.92 42.04
N ALA A 470 4.12 -18.65 41.69
CA ALA A 470 2.85 -18.00 42.01
C ALA A 470 1.67 -18.44 41.11
N GLY A 471 1.88 -19.35 40.14
CA GLY A 471 0.84 -19.85 39.25
C GLY A 471 0.49 -18.89 38.10
N ASN A 472 1.38 -17.95 37.77
CA ASN A 472 1.13 -17.04 36.66
C ASN A 472 1.20 -17.74 35.30
N THR A 473 0.43 -17.20 34.36
CA THR A 473 0.42 -17.62 32.96
C THR A 473 1.73 -17.31 32.24
N PRO A 474 2.08 -18.04 31.16
CA PRO A 474 3.32 -17.84 30.41
C PRO A 474 3.61 -16.39 30.00
N ASN A 475 2.61 -15.63 29.54
CA ASN A 475 2.78 -14.22 29.16
C ASN A 475 3.20 -13.34 30.35
N THR A 476 2.65 -13.59 31.53
CA THR A 476 2.96 -12.85 32.76
C THR A 476 4.35 -13.24 33.29
N VAL A 477 4.73 -14.52 33.20
CA VAL A 477 6.08 -15.00 33.55
C VAL A 477 7.14 -14.34 32.66
N ILE A 478 6.91 -14.30 31.35
CA ILE A 478 7.82 -13.62 30.41
C ILE A 478 7.83 -12.10 30.68
N ALA A 479 6.69 -11.50 31.01
CA ALA A 479 6.62 -10.07 31.33
C ALA A 479 7.45 -9.73 32.60
N ALA A 480 7.49 -10.62 33.59
CA ALA A 480 8.34 -10.47 34.76
C ALA A 480 9.84 -10.44 34.39
N ALA A 481 10.27 -11.28 33.44
CA ALA A 481 11.62 -11.24 32.91
C ALA A 481 11.94 -9.90 32.22
N LEU A 482 11.01 -9.43 31.37
CA LEU A 482 11.17 -8.19 30.62
C LEU A 482 11.14 -6.93 31.49
N ALA A 483 10.45 -6.98 32.64
CA ALA A 483 10.47 -5.89 33.60
C ALA A 483 11.87 -5.67 34.20
N ILE A 484 12.69 -6.73 34.26
CA ILE A 484 14.09 -6.69 34.69
C ILE A 484 15.04 -6.37 33.52
N ALA A 485 14.63 -6.68 32.28
CA ALA A 485 15.41 -6.45 31.05
C ALA A 485 15.32 -5.01 30.50
N GLY A 486 15.52 -4.01 31.37
CA GLY A 486 15.41 -2.58 31.04
C GLY A 486 16.56 -2.04 30.14
N PRO A 487 16.48 -0.76 29.72
CA PRO A 487 17.40 -0.17 28.75
C PRO A 487 18.87 -0.19 29.18
N GLY A 488 19.16 -0.12 30.49
CA GLY A 488 20.53 -0.13 31.01
C GLY A 488 21.31 -1.42 30.72
N ARG A 489 20.64 -2.53 30.38
CA ARG A 489 21.32 -3.78 29.99
C ARG A 489 21.86 -3.74 28.55
N ALA A 490 21.14 -3.07 27.65
CA ALA A 490 21.51 -2.96 26.24
C ALA A 490 22.22 -1.64 25.90
N GLU A 491 22.27 -0.67 26.82
CA GLU A 491 22.80 0.68 26.59
C GLU A 491 24.23 0.68 26.01
N ALA A 492 25.13 -0.12 26.59
CA ALA A 492 26.50 -0.23 26.09
C ALA A 492 26.55 -0.74 24.64
N SER A 493 25.75 -1.76 24.30
CA SER A 493 25.69 -2.31 22.94
C SER A 493 25.04 -1.34 21.95
N ARG A 494 24.02 -0.58 22.37
CA ARG A 494 23.36 0.47 21.58
C ARG A 494 24.31 1.63 21.28
N HIS A 495 25.07 2.10 22.27
CA HIS A 495 26.09 3.13 22.05
C HIS A 495 27.26 2.60 21.20
N ALA A 496 27.64 1.33 21.33
CA ALA A 496 28.66 0.73 20.50
C ALA A 496 28.23 0.65 19.02
N ILE A 497 26.99 0.24 18.71
CA ILE A 497 26.51 0.24 17.31
C ILE A 497 26.36 1.68 16.76
N HIS A 498 25.95 2.65 17.57
CA HIS A 498 25.90 4.05 17.18
C HIS A 498 27.29 4.55 16.73
N GLY A 499 28.30 4.37 17.58
CA GLY A 499 29.69 4.75 17.25
C GLY A 499 30.24 3.99 16.04
N PHE A 500 29.86 2.71 15.89
CA PHE A 500 30.23 1.91 14.72
C PHE A 500 29.63 2.48 13.42
N ILE A 501 28.32 2.80 13.43
CA ILE A 501 27.63 3.38 12.28
C ILE A 501 28.31 4.70 11.89
N ASP A 502 28.60 5.57 12.85
CA ASP A 502 29.26 6.85 12.57
C ASP A 502 30.68 6.69 12.01
N LEU A 503 31.45 5.73 12.53
CA LEU A 503 32.82 5.46 12.07
C LEU A 503 32.86 5.09 10.58
N PHE A 504 31.90 4.27 10.12
CA PHE A 504 31.92 3.72 8.78
C PHE A 504 31.00 4.45 7.78
N THR A 505 30.14 5.35 8.23
CA THR A 505 29.27 6.13 7.35
C THR A 505 30.12 7.00 6.42
N GLY A 506 29.86 6.89 5.10
CA GLY A 506 30.62 7.62 4.08
C GLY A 506 31.96 6.99 3.70
N SER A 507 32.36 5.86 4.31
CA SER A 507 33.60 5.14 3.95
C SER A 507 33.54 4.49 2.56
N GLY A 508 32.35 4.20 2.05
CA GLY A 508 32.14 3.46 0.80
C GLY A 508 32.36 1.94 0.94
N LEU A 509 32.68 1.44 2.14
CA LEU A 509 32.96 0.02 2.37
C LEU A 509 31.69 -0.83 2.33
N SER A 510 31.81 -2.01 1.71
CA SER A 510 30.81 -3.06 1.80
C SER A 510 30.95 -3.81 3.13
N VAL A 511 29.85 -4.35 3.63
CA VAL A 511 29.86 -5.28 4.77
C VAL A 511 30.65 -6.56 4.46
N ASP A 512 30.78 -6.89 3.17
CA ASP A 512 31.51 -8.04 2.63
C ASP A 512 32.95 -7.70 2.23
N ASP A 513 33.43 -6.50 2.55
CA ASP A 513 34.80 -6.11 2.24
C ASP A 513 35.81 -7.05 2.93
N THR A 514 36.71 -7.64 2.13
CA THR A 514 37.80 -8.52 2.59
C THR A 514 39.19 -7.90 2.42
N GLU A 515 39.32 -6.89 1.56
CA GLU A 515 40.61 -6.39 1.07
C GLU A 515 41.11 -5.18 1.87
N THR A 516 40.21 -4.39 2.45
CA THR A 516 40.59 -3.16 3.15
C THR A 516 41.35 -3.49 4.43
N ASP A 517 42.42 -2.74 4.68
CA ASP A 517 43.13 -2.74 5.96
C ASP A 517 42.31 -1.94 7.00
N LEU A 518 41.56 -2.67 7.82
CA LEU A 518 40.67 -2.08 8.82
C LEU A 518 41.42 -1.49 10.03
N ALA A 519 42.74 -1.67 10.14
CA ALA A 519 43.55 -0.96 11.13
C ALA A 519 43.63 0.56 10.84
N ALA A 520 43.35 0.97 9.60
CA ALA A 520 43.26 2.38 9.21
C ALA A 520 42.03 3.11 9.78
N TYR A 521 41.08 2.38 10.40
CA TYR A 521 39.86 2.91 11.02
C TYR A 521 39.89 2.69 12.54
N PRO A 522 40.71 3.43 13.30
CA PRO A 522 40.83 3.23 14.73
C PRO A 522 39.52 3.59 15.45
N ALA A 523 39.12 2.75 16.40
CA ALA A 523 37.94 2.98 17.23
C ALA A 523 38.04 4.34 17.96
N PRO A 524 37.03 5.22 17.82
CA PRO A 524 36.93 6.44 18.63
C PRO A 524 36.98 6.11 20.13
N PRO A 525 37.48 7.01 20.99
CA PRO A 525 37.68 6.72 22.43
C PRO A 525 36.44 6.14 23.13
N GLU A 526 35.25 6.68 22.85
CA GLU A 526 33.99 6.23 23.43
C GLU A 526 33.61 4.81 22.98
N LEU A 527 33.71 4.54 21.67
CA LEU A 527 33.46 3.21 21.11
C LEU A 527 34.49 2.19 21.63
N ARG A 528 35.76 2.59 21.71
CA ARG A 528 36.84 1.74 22.21
C ARG A 528 36.59 1.32 23.65
N ALA A 529 36.17 2.24 24.51
CA ALA A 529 35.89 1.97 25.92
C ALA A 529 34.77 0.94 26.13
N LEU A 530 33.84 0.83 25.18
CA LEU A 530 32.73 -0.13 25.21
C LEU A 530 33.09 -1.46 24.53
N ALA A 531 33.79 -1.40 23.39
CA ALA A 531 34.00 -2.55 22.53
C ALA A 531 35.26 -3.36 22.89
N ILE A 532 36.25 -2.75 23.54
CA ILE A 532 37.58 -3.34 23.77
C ILE A 532 38.00 -3.12 25.23
N GLY A 533 38.27 -4.21 25.93
CA GLY A 533 38.72 -4.23 27.32
C GLY A 533 40.19 -4.65 27.47
N ALA A 534 40.70 -4.48 28.69
CA ALA A 534 42.04 -4.92 29.08
C ALA A 534 42.12 -6.43 29.33
N ASP A 535 41.03 -7.03 29.79
CA ASP A 535 40.93 -8.45 30.15
C ASP A 535 39.97 -9.20 29.21
N PRO A 536 40.18 -10.51 28.98
CA PRO A 536 39.23 -11.38 28.29
C PRO A 536 37.81 -11.33 28.87
N ASP A 537 36.80 -11.19 28.00
CA ASP A 537 35.39 -11.37 28.35
C ASP A 537 34.95 -12.77 27.86
N PRO A 538 34.68 -13.73 28.79
CA PRO A 538 34.37 -15.11 28.41
C PRO A 538 33.13 -15.25 27.53
N ILE A 539 32.15 -14.34 27.67
CA ILE A 539 30.93 -14.37 26.85
C ILE A 539 31.27 -13.87 25.44
N ALA A 540 32.03 -12.77 25.34
CA ALA A 540 32.47 -12.24 24.06
C ALA A 540 33.34 -13.27 23.29
N GLU A 541 34.26 -13.94 23.97
CA GLU A 541 35.10 -15.00 23.39
C GLU A 541 34.27 -16.19 22.92
N ALA A 542 33.28 -16.62 23.72
CA ALA A 542 32.39 -17.72 23.33
C ALA A 542 31.51 -17.35 22.12
N MET A 543 31.02 -16.10 22.05
CA MET A 543 30.27 -15.61 20.88
C MET A 543 31.14 -15.58 19.63
N LEU A 544 32.37 -15.06 19.71
CA LEU A 544 33.32 -15.02 18.60
C LEU A 544 33.71 -16.44 18.14
N ALA A 545 33.94 -17.35 19.07
CA ALA A 545 34.20 -18.76 18.76
C ALA A 545 33.00 -19.40 18.05
N GLY A 546 31.77 -19.15 18.52
CA GLY A 546 30.55 -19.64 17.86
C GLY A 546 30.37 -19.08 16.45
N LEU A 547 30.67 -17.79 16.22
CA LEU A 547 30.67 -17.20 14.88
C LEU A 547 31.72 -17.84 13.97
N ALA A 548 32.93 -18.10 14.50
CA ALA A 548 33.99 -18.76 13.75
C ALA A 548 33.65 -20.22 13.40
N GLU A 549 33.04 -20.97 14.32
CA GLU A 549 32.56 -22.33 14.07
C GLU A 549 31.51 -22.36 12.94
N ARG A 550 30.66 -21.34 12.87
CA ARG A 550 29.68 -21.15 11.79
C ARG A 550 30.26 -20.58 10.50
N GLY A 551 31.56 -20.32 10.44
CA GLY A 551 32.23 -19.75 9.26
C GLY A 551 31.82 -18.30 8.96
N VAL A 552 31.33 -17.56 9.97
CA VAL A 552 30.86 -16.19 9.78
C VAL A 552 32.03 -15.21 9.79
N THR A 553 32.13 -14.40 8.74
CA THR A 553 33.03 -13.25 8.67
C THR A 553 32.31 -12.05 8.05
N SER A 554 32.71 -10.85 8.46
CA SER A 554 32.20 -9.58 7.96
C SER A 554 33.17 -8.45 8.27
N MET A 555 33.05 -7.33 7.56
CA MET A 555 33.84 -6.13 7.83
C MET A 555 33.77 -5.71 9.32
N PRO A 556 32.59 -5.60 9.96
CA PRO A 556 32.53 -5.26 11.39
C PRO A 556 33.28 -6.22 12.32
N LEU A 557 33.21 -7.53 12.07
CA LEU A 557 33.89 -8.54 12.88
C LEU A 557 35.42 -8.49 12.68
N ARG A 558 35.86 -8.33 11.43
CA ARG A 558 37.28 -8.15 11.10
C ARG A 558 37.83 -6.87 11.73
N TRP A 559 37.08 -5.77 11.67
CA TRP A 559 37.45 -4.50 12.28
C TRP A 559 37.63 -4.64 13.79
N LEU A 560 36.72 -5.33 14.48
CA LEU A 560 36.82 -5.54 15.92
C LEU A 560 38.12 -6.26 16.31
N ALA A 561 38.54 -7.25 15.50
CA ALA A 561 39.78 -7.98 15.71
C ALA A 561 41.06 -7.14 15.49
N THR A 562 41.00 -6.05 14.71
CA THR A 562 42.18 -5.20 14.46
C THR A 562 42.41 -4.12 15.52
N GLN A 563 41.48 -3.93 16.47
CA GLN A 563 41.58 -2.81 17.42
C GLN A 563 42.61 -3.01 18.55
N GLY A 564 43.11 -4.23 18.74
CA GLY A 564 44.08 -4.58 19.79
C GLY A 564 43.51 -4.50 21.22
N GLY A 565 43.79 -5.51 22.05
CA GLY A 565 43.10 -5.74 23.33
C GLY A 565 42.08 -6.87 23.21
N HIS A 566 41.15 -6.97 24.16
CA HIS A 566 40.15 -8.05 24.19
C HIS A 566 38.76 -7.54 23.82
N PRO A 567 38.12 -8.05 22.76
CA PRO A 567 36.73 -7.74 22.46
C PRO A 567 35.79 -8.01 23.65
N GLN A 568 34.88 -7.09 23.89
CA GLN A 568 33.86 -7.17 24.95
C GLN A 568 32.49 -7.44 24.35
N VAL A 569 31.53 -7.95 25.13
CA VAL A 569 30.16 -8.25 24.65
C VAL A 569 29.53 -7.08 23.86
N PRO A 570 29.57 -5.81 24.32
CA PRO A 570 29.00 -4.69 23.55
C PRO A 570 29.63 -4.53 22.16
N GLY A 571 30.94 -4.76 22.04
CA GLY A 571 31.66 -4.70 20.77
C GLY A 571 31.28 -5.82 19.82
N VAL A 572 31.17 -7.05 20.33
CA VAL A 572 30.76 -8.22 19.53
C VAL A 572 29.31 -8.08 19.06
N VAL A 573 28.40 -7.66 19.95
CA VAL A 573 26.99 -7.42 19.59
C VAL A 573 26.86 -6.27 18.60
N ALA A 574 27.63 -5.18 18.75
CA ALA A 574 27.66 -4.10 17.77
C ALA A 574 28.21 -4.56 16.41
N ALA A 575 29.22 -5.41 16.37
CA ALA A 575 29.72 -5.98 15.12
C ALA A 575 28.68 -6.89 14.43
N ILE A 576 27.96 -7.71 15.21
CA ILE A 576 26.84 -8.52 14.72
C ILE A 576 25.73 -7.62 14.15
N ALA A 577 25.24 -6.67 14.95
CA ALA A 577 24.18 -5.75 14.56
C ALA A 577 24.59 -4.92 13.34
N GLY A 578 25.82 -4.39 13.33
CA GLY A 578 26.42 -3.66 12.22
C GLY A 578 26.41 -4.47 10.93
N THR A 579 26.75 -5.76 11.02
CA THR A 579 26.70 -6.67 9.86
C THR A 579 25.28 -6.83 9.33
N LEU A 580 24.30 -7.04 10.21
CA LEU A 580 22.90 -7.24 9.87
C LEU A 580 22.27 -5.99 9.22
N VAL A 581 22.52 -4.81 9.79
CA VAL A 581 21.84 -3.56 9.41
C VAL A 581 22.47 -2.87 8.20
N TRP A 582 23.77 -3.06 7.94
CA TRP A 582 24.53 -2.25 6.96
C TRP A 582 23.83 -2.12 5.61
N LYS A 583 23.42 -3.26 5.05
CA LYS A 583 22.75 -3.31 3.74
C LYS A 583 21.42 -2.57 3.75
N SER A 584 20.57 -2.81 4.75
CA SER A 584 19.23 -2.22 4.82
C SER A 584 19.28 -0.73 5.19
N LEU A 585 20.27 -0.32 5.99
CA LEU A 585 20.51 1.06 6.36
C LEU A 585 21.03 1.88 5.17
N ALA A 586 21.98 1.33 4.40
CA ALA A 586 22.52 1.95 3.20
C ALA A 586 21.47 2.11 2.08
N HIS A 587 20.57 1.14 1.93
CA HIS A 587 19.46 1.19 0.98
C HIS A 587 18.24 1.99 1.47
N LYS A 588 18.30 2.58 2.68
CA LYS A 588 17.18 3.32 3.30
C LYS A 588 15.91 2.48 3.43
N GLU A 589 16.05 1.19 3.72
CA GLU A 589 14.94 0.25 4.01
C GLU A 589 14.50 0.34 5.49
N ILE A 590 15.46 0.60 6.38
CA ILE A 590 15.26 0.82 7.82
C ILE A 590 15.75 2.20 8.23
N SER A 591 15.27 2.73 9.35
CA SER A 591 15.81 3.96 9.92
C SER A 591 17.11 3.70 10.69
N ARG A 592 17.83 4.78 11.01
CA ARG A 592 18.96 4.71 11.93
C ARG A 592 18.55 4.27 13.34
N ILE A 593 17.35 4.66 13.79
CA ILE A 593 16.79 4.24 15.09
C ILE A 593 16.66 2.72 15.12
N THR A 594 16.05 2.11 14.09
CA THR A 594 15.91 0.65 14.01
C THR A 594 17.26 -0.07 14.08
N ALA A 595 18.28 0.48 13.41
CA ALA A 595 19.63 -0.08 13.44
C ALA A 595 20.29 0.00 14.83
N GLU A 596 20.13 1.13 15.51
CA GLU A 596 20.68 1.37 16.86
C GLU A 596 19.96 0.56 17.94
N GLU A 597 18.67 0.25 17.75
CA GLU A 597 17.88 -0.57 18.67
C GLU A 597 18.06 -2.09 18.49
N LEU A 598 18.61 -2.54 17.35
CA LEU A 598 18.74 -3.96 17.04
C LEU A 598 19.45 -4.78 18.13
N PRO A 599 20.56 -4.33 18.77
CA PRO A 599 21.15 -5.02 19.91
C PRO A 599 20.16 -5.34 21.03
N TRP A 600 19.29 -4.38 21.37
CA TRP A 600 18.31 -4.56 22.44
C TRP A 600 17.22 -5.55 22.03
N TRP A 601 16.77 -5.51 20.78
CA TRP A 601 15.85 -6.51 20.24
C TRP A 601 16.39 -7.94 20.36
N LEU A 602 17.66 -8.16 19.98
CA LEU A 602 18.30 -9.48 20.04
C LEU A 602 18.38 -10.01 21.48
N GLU A 603 18.73 -9.15 22.45
CA GLU A 603 18.70 -9.49 23.88
C GLU A 603 17.29 -9.81 24.39
N LEU A 604 16.29 -9.02 23.99
CA LEU A 604 14.90 -9.23 24.41
C LEU A 604 14.36 -10.56 23.88
N PHE A 605 14.62 -10.93 22.62
CA PHE A 605 14.20 -12.22 22.08
C PHE A 605 14.84 -13.39 22.84
N GLY A 606 16.15 -13.32 23.12
CA GLY A 606 16.84 -14.35 23.91
C GLY A 606 16.27 -14.46 25.31
N THR A 607 16.05 -13.32 25.97
CA THR A 607 15.45 -13.26 27.32
C THR A 607 14.04 -13.85 27.35
N MET A 608 13.21 -13.59 26.34
CA MET A 608 11.86 -14.14 26.26
C MET A 608 11.85 -15.65 26.03
N ILE A 609 12.73 -16.15 25.15
CA ILE A 609 12.91 -17.58 24.92
C ILE A 609 13.40 -18.27 26.20
N GLY A 610 14.41 -17.69 26.86
CA GLY A 610 14.93 -18.18 28.13
C GLY A 610 13.87 -18.20 29.23
N ALA A 611 13.09 -17.13 29.38
CA ALA A 611 12.05 -17.03 30.41
C ALA A 611 10.89 -18.02 30.21
N ALA A 612 10.65 -18.48 28.98
CA ALA A 612 9.68 -19.52 28.70
C ALA A 612 10.12 -20.90 29.21
N ALA A 613 11.44 -21.15 29.29
CA ALA A 613 11.99 -22.43 29.69
C ALA A 613 11.79 -22.75 31.19
N PRO A 614 11.67 -24.03 31.57
CA PRO A 614 11.64 -24.43 32.98
C PRO A 614 12.88 -23.94 33.73
N THR A 615 12.74 -23.56 35.00
CA THR A 615 13.86 -23.04 35.81
C THR A 615 15.02 -24.04 35.87
N ALA A 616 14.71 -25.35 35.95
CA ALA A 616 15.69 -26.43 35.96
C ALA A 616 16.45 -26.61 34.63
N ALA A 617 15.99 -26.01 33.53
CA ALA A 617 16.64 -26.07 32.24
C ALA A 617 17.82 -25.07 32.10
N HIS A 618 18.01 -24.19 33.08
CA HIS A 618 19.12 -23.25 33.13
C HIS A 618 20.22 -23.77 34.06
N THR A 619 21.38 -24.12 33.51
CA THR A 619 22.55 -24.54 34.30
C THR A 619 23.75 -23.64 34.03
N ALA A 620 24.80 -23.77 34.83
CA ALA A 620 26.05 -23.06 34.61
C ALA A 620 26.72 -23.49 33.28
N GLU A 621 26.51 -24.74 32.84
CA GLU A 621 27.13 -25.27 31.63
C GLU A 621 26.26 -25.17 30.36
N GLY A 622 24.94 -24.95 30.47
CA GLY A 622 24.05 -25.05 29.31
C GLY A 622 22.59 -24.64 29.53
N PHE A 623 21.82 -24.77 28.45
CA PHE A 623 20.41 -24.43 28.35
C PHE A 623 19.63 -25.59 27.74
N CYS A 624 18.57 -26.07 28.42
CA CYS A 624 17.73 -27.19 27.97
C CYS A 624 18.55 -28.45 27.59
N GLY A 625 19.61 -28.74 28.35
CA GLY A 625 20.53 -29.86 28.08
C GLY A 625 21.52 -29.63 26.93
N ILE A 626 21.54 -28.43 26.33
CA ILE A 626 22.46 -28.04 25.26
C ILE A 626 23.63 -27.26 25.88
N PRO A 627 24.88 -27.73 25.74
CA PRO A 627 26.05 -26.99 26.23
C PRO A 627 26.15 -25.59 25.59
N MET A 628 26.58 -24.58 26.36
CA MET A 628 26.64 -23.20 25.84
C MET A 628 27.50 -23.04 24.58
N ALA A 629 28.57 -23.83 24.44
CA ALA A 629 29.37 -23.86 23.21
C ALA A 629 28.53 -24.29 21.98
N GLN A 630 27.64 -25.28 22.13
CA GLN A 630 26.73 -25.71 21.06
C GLN A 630 25.58 -24.72 20.85
N VAL A 631 25.09 -24.08 21.91
CA VAL A 631 24.09 -23.00 21.80
C VAL A 631 24.59 -21.90 20.86
N LEU A 632 25.84 -21.46 21.03
CA LEU A 632 26.43 -20.40 20.22
C LEU A 632 26.94 -20.92 18.86
N GLY A 633 27.60 -22.07 18.82
CA GLY A 633 28.25 -22.60 17.62
C GLY A 633 27.33 -23.30 16.62
N GLN A 634 26.20 -23.87 17.06
CA GLN A 634 25.40 -24.77 16.22
C GLN A 634 23.89 -24.57 16.31
N ALA A 635 23.35 -24.19 17.47
CA ALA A 635 21.90 -24.15 17.67
C ALA A 635 21.22 -22.96 16.98
N SER A 636 20.08 -23.19 16.35
CA SER A 636 19.29 -22.09 15.76
C SER A 636 18.37 -21.44 16.80
N VAL A 637 17.92 -20.20 16.57
CA VAL A 637 16.86 -19.59 17.40
C VAL A 637 15.61 -20.46 17.43
N THR A 638 15.24 -21.03 16.28
CA THR A 638 14.12 -21.97 16.19
C THR A 638 14.32 -23.19 17.10
N GLU A 639 15.51 -23.77 17.13
CA GLU A 639 15.85 -24.90 18.00
C GLU A 639 15.83 -24.51 19.48
N LEU A 640 16.37 -23.35 19.84
CA LEU A 640 16.38 -22.87 21.22
C LEU A 640 14.96 -22.56 21.73
N ALA A 641 14.10 -21.98 20.89
CA ALA A 641 12.70 -21.71 21.23
C ALA A 641 11.89 -23.01 21.39
N ALA A 642 12.10 -23.99 20.52
CA ALA A 642 11.50 -25.31 20.68
C ALA A 642 12.07 -26.02 21.93
N ALA A 643 13.37 -25.93 22.20
CA ALA A 643 13.97 -26.52 23.40
C ALA A 643 13.41 -25.90 24.69
N ALA A 644 13.21 -24.59 24.72
CA ALA A 644 12.58 -23.88 25.84
C ALA A 644 11.17 -24.43 26.14
N LEU A 645 10.42 -24.81 25.11
CA LEU A 645 9.10 -25.42 25.24
C LEU A 645 9.15 -26.83 25.84
N LEU A 646 10.12 -27.63 25.39
CA LEU A 646 10.24 -29.06 25.72
C LEU A 646 11.01 -29.34 27.01
N GLY A 647 11.86 -28.39 27.43
CA GLY A 647 12.87 -28.55 28.48
C GLY A 647 14.11 -29.33 28.04
N GLU A 648 14.22 -29.72 26.77
CA GLU A 648 15.28 -30.55 26.20
C GLU A 648 15.51 -30.24 24.71
N ARG A 649 16.60 -30.74 24.13
CA ARG A 649 16.90 -30.54 22.71
C ARG A 649 15.86 -31.24 21.80
N PRO A 650 15.19 -30.53 20.88
CA PRO A 650 14.17 -31.10 20.01
C PRO A 650 14.76 -31.99 18.91
N SER A 651 13.96 -32.94 18.40
CA SER A 651 14.25 -33.68 17.17
C SER A 651 13.91 -32.84 15.92
N ALA A 652 14.46 -33.24 14.77
CA ALA A 652 14.30 -32.49 13.52
C ALA A 652 12.84 -32.38 13.03
N ASP A 653 12.04 -33.41 13.24
CA ASP A 653 10.61 -33.44 12.88
C ASP A 653 9.77 -32.45 13.69
N ILE A 654 10.13 -32.21 14.95
CA ILE A 654 9.48 -31.20 15.80
C ILE A 654 9.79 -29.79 15.29
N LEU A 655 11.02 -29.54 14.85
CA LEU A 655 11.47 -28.21 14.40
C LEU A 655 10.69 -27.71 13.19
N ASP A 656 10.45 -28.56 12.20
CA ASP A 656 9.71 -28.19 10.99
C ASP A 656 8.27 -27.76 11.30
N GLY A 657 7.58 -28.54 12.13
CA GLY A 657 6.21 -28.20 12.55
C GLY A 657 6.17 -26.94 13.41
N PHE A 658 7.16 -26.76 14.30
CA PHE A 658 7.25 -25.60 15.18
C PHE A 658 7.54 -24.29 14.42
N ALA A 659 8.46 -24.32 13.45
CA ALA A 659 8.73 -23.19 12.56
C ALA A 659 7.49 -22.78 11.76
N MET A 660 6.75 -23.75 11.24
CA MET A 660 5.51 -23.50 10.51
C MET A 660 4.44 -22.85 11.40
N LEU A 661 4.23 -23.35 12.61
CA LEU A 661 3.27 -22.78 13.55
C LEU A 661 3.63 -21.34 13.94
N THR A 662 4.89 -21.08 14.29
CA THR A 662 5.33 -19.73 14.69
C THR A 662 5.24 -18.73 13.53
N GLY A 663 5.57 -19.13 12.30
CA GLY A 663 5.45 -18.29 11.10
C GLY A 663 4.01 -17.92 10.74
N LEU A 664 3.03 -18.81 10.97
CA LEU A 664 1.60 -18.50 10.76
C LEU A 664 1.04 -17.46 11.74
N LEU A 665 1.72 -17.25 12.86
CA LEU A 665 1.29 -16.42 13.98
C LEU A 665 1.97 -15.03 14.01
N LEU A 666 2.83 -14.74 13.03
CA LEU A 666 3.56 -13.48 12.94
C LEU A 666 2.65 -12.26 12.91
N THR A 667 1.47 -12.31 12.29
CA THR A 667 0.54 -11.18 12.33
C THR A 667 -0.90 -11.60 12.02
N ASN A 668 -1.86 -10.97 12.70
CA ASN A 668 -3.29 -11.02 12.36
C ASN A 668 -3.79 -9.66 11.83
N GLY A 669 -2.86 -8.82 11.37
CA GLY A 669 -3.12 -7.45 10.93
C GLY A 669 -2.94 -6.40 12.04
N PRO A 670 -2.94 -5.11 11.66
CA PRO A 670 -2.60 -3.99 12.55
C PRO A 670 -3.63 -3.74 13.67
N GLY A 671 -4.87 -4.23 13.49
CA GLY A 671 -5.95 -4.12 14.48
C GLY A 671 -5.92 -5.20 15.56
N ALA A 672 -4.99 -6.16 15.51
CA ALA A 672 -4.91 -7.21 16.52
C ALA A 672 -4.62 -6.62 17.91
N ILE A 673 -5.31 -7.11 18.95
CA ILE A 673 -5.18 -6.57 20.32
C ILE A 673 -3.74 -6.62 20.86
N THR A 674 -2.97 -7.66 20.51
CA THR A 674 -1.54 -7.75 20.85
C THR A 674 -0.70 -6.65 20.20
N ALA A 675 -0.99 -6.30 18.93
CA ALA A 675 -0.33 -5.19 18.23
C ALA A 675 -0.76 -3.83 18.80
N GLN A 676 -2.05 -3.68 19.17
CA GLN A 676 -2.55 -2.44 19.78
C GLN A 676 -1.97 -2.22 21.18
N GLY A 677 -1.81 -3.28 21.99
CA GLY A 677 -1.14 -3.20 23.29
C GLY A 677 0.32 -2.75 23.18
N ALA A 678 1.05 -3.33 22.23
CA ALA A 678 2.42 -2.94 21.91
C ALA A 678 2.53 -1.48 21.46
N LYS A 679 1.69 -1.05 20.50
CA LYS A 679 1.68 0.35 20.01
C LYS A 679 1.23 1.34 21.08
N GLY A 680 0.27 0.94 21.92
CA GLY A 680 -0.20 1.75 23.04
C GLY A 680 0.92 2.04 24.04
N ALA A 681 1.75 1.04 24.35
CA ALA A 681 2.91 1.21 25.24
C ALA A 681 3.98 2.16 24.67
N VAL A 682 4.24 2.08 23.36
CA VAL A 682 5.10 3.06 22.65
C VAL A 682 4.48 4.46 22.66
N SER A 683 3.17 4.59 22.38
CA SER A 683 2.46 5.87 22.48
C SER A 683 2.50 6.48 23.86
N ALA A 684 2.55 5.66 24.92
CA ALA A 684 2.69 6.16 26.28
C ALA A 684 4.06 6.81 26.56
N ASP A 685 5.12 6.44 25.84
CA ASP A 685 6.43 7.10 25.92
C ASP A 685 6.57 8.31 24.97
N GLY A 686 5.67 8.40 23.99
CA GLY A 686 5.65 9.46 23.00
C GLY A 686 6.60 9.18 21.83
N PRO A 687 6.15 8.52 20.73
CA PRO A 687 7.03 8.10 19.64
C PRO A 687 7.77 9.26 18.95
N GLN A 688 7.30 10.50 19.11
CA GLN A 688 7.96 11.71 18.63
C GLN A 688 9.30 12.01 19.33
N THR A 689 9.60 11.34 20.45
CA THR A 689 10.90 11.36 21.12
C THR A 689 11.37 9.92 21.30
N PRO A 690 11.87 9.28 20.22
CA PRO A 690 12.17 7.84 20.19
C PRO A 690 13.06 7.35 21.33
N GLU A 691 13.94 8.19 21.85
CA GLU A 691 14.91 7.88 22.90
C GLU A 691 14.24 7.57 24.24
N ARG A 692 12.98 7.97 24.43
CA ARG A 692 12.17 7.67 25.62
C ARG A 692 11.50 6.31 25.57
N ILE A 693 11.38 5.72 24.39
CA ILE A 693 10.65 4.48 24.20
C ILE A 693 11.42 3.33 24.85
N GLN A 694 10.75 2.60 25.72
CA GLN A 694 11.31 1.41 26.32
C GLN A 694 10.81 0.16 25.59
N LEU A 695 11.68 -0.50 24.82
CA LEU A 695 11.30 -1.67 24.01
C LEU A 695 10.81 -2.84 24.87
N ASN A 696 11.44 -3.07 26.03
CA ASN A 696 10.98 -4.07 27.00
C ASN A 696 9.55 -3.75 27.49
N LYS A 697 9.24 -2.48 27.79
CA LYS A 697 7.90 -2.03 28.17
C LYS A 697 6.90 -2.20 27.03
N ALA A 698 7.31 -1.91 25.79
CA ALA A 698 6.47 -2.11 24.61
C ALA A 698 6.12 -3.60 24.41
N MET A 699 7.09 -4.50 24.62
CA MET A 699 6.87 -5.94 24.62
C MET A 699 5.97 -6.41 25.78
N ILE A 700 6.10 -5.81 26.97
CA ILE A 700 5.13 -6.02 28.07
C ILE A 700 3.73 -5.55 27.66
N GLY A 701 3.60 -4.45 26.90
CA GLY A 701 2.34 -4.01 26.30
C GLY A 701 1.71 -5.08 25.42
N PHE A 702 2.51 -5.79 24.61
CA PHE A 702 2.06 -6.98 23.89
C PHE A 702 1.62 -8.10 24.85
N LEU A 703 2.46 -8.47 25.82
CA LEU A 703 2.22 -9.62 26.71
C LEU A 703 0.98 -9.43 27.59
N THR A 704 0.72 -8.22 28.06
CA THR A 704 -0.47 -7.87 28.85
C THR A 704 -1.77 -7.89 28.03
N HIS A 705 -1.67 -7.84 26.70
CA HIS A 705 -2.79 -7.94 25.76
C HIS A 705 -2.88 -9.32 25.09
N ALA A 706 -2.03 -10.26 25.50
CA ALA A 706 -2.21 -11.69 25.25
C ALA A 706 -2.82 -12.35 26.49
N GLY A 707 -3.69 -13.33 26.31
CA GLY A 707 -4.34 -14.02 27.43
C GLY A 707 -5.27 -15.13 26.96
N TYR A 708 -6.02 -15.73 27.89
CA TYR A 708 -6.90 -16.86 27.56
C TYR A 708 -7.92 -16.54 26.45
N ALA A 709 -8.51 -15.34 26.49
CA ALA A 709 -9.44 -14.87 25.45
C ALA A 709 -8.76 -14.46 24.13
N HIS A 710 -7.46 -14.17 24.13
CA HIS A 710 -6.70 -13.79 22.93
C HIS A 710 -5.33 -14.48 22.91
N GLY A 711 -5.29 -15.64 22.26
CA GLY A 711 -4.13 -16.53 22.20
C GLY A 711 -4.28 -17.82 23.02
N GLY A 712 -5.30 -17.92 23.89
CA GLY A 712 -5.56 -19.12 24.69
C GLY A 712 -6.60 -20.09 24.12
N ASN A 713 -7.15 -19.84 22.94
CA ASN A 713 -8.09 -20.78 22.33
C ASN A 713 -7.43 -22.14 22.03
N GLY A 714 -6.12 -22.14 21.69
CA GLY A 714 -5.33 -23.37 21.54
C GLY A 714 -5.09 -24.10 22.88
N PHE A 715 -4.99 -23.35 23.97
CA PHE A 715 -4.95 -23.90 25.34
C PHE A 715 -6.24 -24.67 25.64
N GLU A 716 -7.42 -24.07 25.40
CA GLU A 716 -8.70 -24.74 25.58
C GLU A 716 -8.89 -25.91 24.60
N GLY A 717 -8.34 -25.78 23.39
CA GLY A 717 -8.35 -26.83 22.37
C GLY A 717 -7.59 -28.09 22.78
N ILE A 718 -6.51 -27.97 23.55
CA ILE A 718 -5.79 -29.13 24.09
C ILE A 718 -6.66 -29.86 25.09
N ALA A 719 -7.19 -29.18 26.11
CA ALA A 719 -8.06 -29.79 27.11
C ALA A 719 -9.26 -30.50 26.46
N PHE A 720 -9.90 -29.84 25.49
CA PHE A 720 -10.99 -30.41 24.72
C PHE A 720 -10.58 -31.71 24.01
N LEU A 721 -9.45 -31.71 23.29
CA LEU A 721 -8.99 -32.90 22.58
C LEU A 721 -8.57 -34.03 23.52
N LEU A 722 -7.92 -33.72 24.65
CA LEU A 722 -7.57 -34.72 25.67
C LEU A 722 -8.83 -35.41 26.21
N GLU A 723 -9.87 -34.64 26.52
CA GLU A 723 -11.15 -35.17 26.97
C GLU A 723 -11.81 -36.05 25.91
N ARG A 724 -11.80 -35.63 24.64
CA ARG A 724 -12.41 -36.39 23.54
C ARG A 724 -11.68 -37.68 23.21
N PHE A 725 -10.35 -37.70 23.35
CA PHE A 725 -9.54 -38.87 23.06
C PHE A 725 -9.27 -39.75 24.30
N ALA A 726 -9.79 -39.36 25.47
CA ALA A 726 -9.69 -40.15 26.69
C ALA A 726 -10.29 -41.55 26.48
N GLY A 727 -9.52 -42.59 26.81
CA GLY A 727 -9.97 -43.99 26.70
C GLY A 727 -10.04 -44.56 25.29
N THR A 728 -9.70 -43.79 24.24
CA THR A 728 -9.73 -44.28 22.83
C THR A 728 -8.62 -45.28 22.50
N GLY A 729 -7.58 -45.36 23.33
CA GLY A 729 -6.41 -46.21 23.08
C GLY A 729 -5.46 -45.70 22.01
N LEU A 730 -5.61 -44.44 21.54
CA LEU A 730 -4.75 -43.82 20.53
C LEU A 730 -3.26 -43.92 20.91
N VAL A 731 -2.47 -44.62 20.09
CA VAL A 731 -1.04 -44.83 20.34
C VAL A 731 -0.17 -43.77 19.68
N ASP A 732 -0.29 -43.63 18.36
CA ASP A 732 0.45 -42.70 17.52
C ASP A 732 -0.53 -41.78 16.77
N PRO A 733 -0.55 -40.46 17.05
CA PRO A 733 -1.42 -39.52 16.38
C PRO A 733 -1.01 -39.22 14.92
N GLY A 734 0.19 -39.65 14.52
CA GLY A 734 0.70 -39.55 13.16
C GLY A 734 0.34 -40.73 12.26
N ASP A 735 -0.21 -41.82 12.80
CA ASP A 735 -0.56 -43.03 12.04
C ASP A 735 -1.97 -42.91 11.41
N PRO A 736 -2.12 -42.94 10.07
CA PRO A 736 -3.44 -43.01 9.43
C PRO A 736 -4.25 -44.26 9.80
N ALA A 737 -3.60 -45.34 10.25
CA ALA A 737 -4.21 -46.58 10.69
C ALA A 737 -4.39 -46.67 12.21
N HIS A 738 -4.53 -45.53 12.90
CA HIS A 738 -4.65 -45.39 14.35
C HIS A 738 -5.80 -46.15 15.04
N GLY A 739 -6.76 -46.72 14.30
CA GLY A 739 -7.80 -47.60 14.83
C GLY A 739 -8.95 -46.94 15.60
N VAL A 740 -9.02 -45.60 15.63
CA VAL A 740 -10.11 -44.84 16.29
C VAL A 740 -11.18 -44.47 15.27
N ASP A 741 -12.47 -44.72 15.56
CA ASP A 741 -13.58 -44.28 14.71
C ASP A 741 -13.89 -42.80 14.92
N LEU A 742 -13.23 -41.93 14.15
CA LEU A 742 -13.37 -40.49 14.27
C LEU A 742 -14.76 -39.98 13.85
N ASP A 743 -15.44 -40.67 12.94
CA ASP A 743 -16.78 -40.26 12.49
C ASP A 743 -17.81 -40.51 13.61
N ALA A 744 -17.72 -41.66 14.28
CA ALA A 744 -18.55 -41.96 15.45
C ALA A 744 -18.28 -40.94 16.58
N LEU A 745 -17.01 -40.67 16.89
CA LEU A 745 -16.61 -39.73 17.95
C LEU A 745 -17.11 -38.30 17.67
N ALA A 746 -16.96 -37.83 16.43
CA ALA A 746 -17.41 -36.51 16.00
C ALA A 746 -18.94 -36.38 16.04
N LYS A 747 -19.65 -37.42 15.59
CA LYS A 747 -21.12 -37.47 15.58
C LYS A 747 -21.70 -37.47 16.99
N GLU A 748 -21.14 -38.28 17.89
CA GLU A 748 -21.55 -38.33 19.30
C GLU A 748 -21.48 -36.94 19.94
N TYR A 749 -20.33 -36.28 19.81
CA TYR A 749 -20.15 -34.95 20.38
C TYR A 749 -21.05 -33.90 19.71
N ALA A 750 -21.25 -33.96 18.39
CA ALA A 750 -22.10 -33.01 17.67
C ALA A 750 -23.56 -33.07 18.13
N VAL A 751 -24.10 -34.26 18.38
CA VAL A 751 -25.46 -34.46 18.92
C VAL A 751 -25.55 -33.89 20.34
N ALA A 752 -24.61 -34.26 21.22
CA ALA A 752 -24.60 -33.76 22.59
C ALA A 752 -24.48 -32.23 22.66
N PHE A 753 -23.69 -31.62 21.77
CA PHE A 753 -23.54 -30.17 21.69
C PHE A 753 -24.79 -29.47 21.16
N ALA A 754 -25.53 -30.08 20.23
CA ALA A 754 -26.81 -29.56 19.74
C ALA A 754 -27.86 -29.48 20.87
N GLU A 755 -27.92 -30.53 21.70
CA GLU A 755 -28.76 -30.57 22.90
C GLU A 755 -28.33 -29.50 23.92
N LEU A 756 -27.04 -29.43 24.25
CA LEU A 756 -26.50 -28.43 25.18
C LEU A 756 -26.85 -27.00 24.76
N LYS A 757 -26.71 -26.68 23.47
CA LYS A 757 -27.01 -25.36 22.92
C LYS A 757 -28.50 -25.02 23.06
N THR A 758 -29.38 -26.00 22.86
CA THR A 758 -30.83 -25.84 23.02
C THR A 758 -31.16 -25.58 24.49
N THR A 759 -30.65 -26.42 25.39
CA THR A 759 -30.84 -26.27 26.85
C THR A 759 -30.34 -24.92 27.37
N ARG A 760 -29.13 -24.47 26.98
CA ARG A 760 -28.62 -23.15 27.41
C ARG A 760 -29.47 -21.99 26.91
N LYS A 761 -29.99 -22.08 25.69
CA LYS A 761 -30.89 -21.08 25.12
C LYS A 761 -32.21 -21.00 25.91
N GLU A 762 -32.77 -22.14 26.29
CA GLU A 762 -33.98 -22.20 27.12
C GLU A 762 -33.77 -21.62 28.53
N LEU A 763 -32.58 -21.82 29.10
CA LEU A 763 -32.19 -21.29 30.41
C LEU A 763 -31.75 -19.81 30.38
N GLY A 764 -31.70 -19.18 29.20
CA GLY A 764 -31.17 -17.81 29.06
C GLY A 764 -29.69 -17.66 29.40
N ALA A 765 -28.93 -18.77 29.39
CA ALA A 765 -27.51 -18.80 29.69
C ALA A 765 -26.66 -18.42 28.46
N ASP A 766 -25.39 -18.11 28.69
CA ASP A 766 -24.44 -17.80 27.63
C ASP A 766 -24.27 -18.96 26.63
N ARG A 767 -24.12 -18.58 25.35
CA ARG A 767 -24.01 -19.52 24.24
C ARG A 767 -22.82 -20.47 24.44
N ALA A 768 -23.08 -21.78 24.32
CA ALA A 768 -22.00 -22.76 24.31
C ALA A 768 -21.08 -22.56 23.10
N THR A 769 -19.77 -22.69 23.34
CA THR A 769 -18.71 -22.60 22.33
C THR A 769 -17.89 -23.88 22.30
N ILE A 770 -17.24 -24.14 21.17
CA ILE A 770 -16.25 -25.22 21.03
C ILE A 770 -14.94 -24.49 20.69
N PRO A 771 -13.83 -24.77 21.39
CA PRO A 771 -12.56 -24.13 21.11
C PRO A 771 -12.08 -24.49 19.70
N CYS A 772 -11.19 -23.65 19.15
CA CYS A 772 -10.49 -23.90 17.90
C CYS A 772 -11.34 -24.02 16.60
N ILE A 773 -12.65 -23.83 16.66
CA ILE A 773 -13.53 -23.79 15.48
C ILE A 773 -14.25 -22.46 15.34
N ASN A 774 -14.62 -22.16 14.09
CA ASN A 774 -15.20 -20.89 13.65
C ASN A 774 -14.23 -19.70 13.77
N HIS A 775 -14.51 -18.63 13.04
CA HIS A 775 -13.71 -17.40 13.11
C HIS A 775 -14.57 -16.17 12.74
N PRO A 776 -14.39 -15.01 13.40
CA PRO A 776 -15.18 -13.81 13.11
C PRO A 776 -15.01 -13.27 11.69
N VAL A 777 -13.86 -13.55 11.06
CA VAL A 777 -13.49 -13.09 9.70
C VAL A 777 -13.96 -14.07 8.62
N PHE A 778 -13.81 -15.38 8.85
CA PHE A 778 -14.11 -16.41 7.86
C PHE A 778 -15.54 -16.94 8.08
N LYS A 779 -16.55 -16.13 7.77
CA LYS A 779 -17.97 -16.48 8.02
C LYS A 779 -18.87 -16.16 6.83
N GLY A 780 -20.07 -16.74 6.83
CA GLY A 780 -21.15 -16.43 5.89
C GLY A 780 -21.19 -17.28 4.63
N LYS A 781 -20.40 -18.36 4.55
CA LYS A 781 -20.46 -19.36 3.47
C LYS A 781 -21.09 -20.66 3.97
N ASP A 782 -21.53 -21.53 3.05
CA ASP A 782 -22.01 -22.89 3.38
C ASP A 782 -20.89 -23.73 4.00
N VAL A 783 -19.67 -23.54 3.51
CA VAL A 783 -18.43 -24.08 4.09
C VAL A 783 -17.46 -22.92 4.30
N ASN A 784 -17.14 -22.65 5.56
CA ASN A 784 -16.13 -21.66 5.91
C ASN A 784 -14.76 -22.33 5.99
N VAL A 785 -13.74 -21.65 5.49
CA VAL A 785 -12.35 -22.14 5.47
C VAL A 785 -11.43 -21.03 5.98
N ASP A 786 -10.51 -21.38 6.89
CA ASP A 786 -9.39 -20.52 7.27
C ASP A 786 -8.24 -20.79 6.29
N PRO A 787 -7.77 -19.80 5.53
CA PRO A 787 -6.69 -20.00 4.55
C PRO A 787 -5.40 -20.59 5.15
N ARG A 788 -5.16 -20.39 6.45
CA ARG A 788 -3.99 -20.92 7.16
C ARG A 788 -4.12 -22.42 7.40
N GLU A 789 -5.31 -22.87 7.79
CA GLU A 789 -5.60 -24.30 7.94
C GLU A 789 -5.53 -25.01 6.61
N GLU A 790 -6.09 -24.42 5.56
CA GLU A 790 -6.04 -24.98 4.21
C GLU A 790 -4.61 -25.09 3.69
N PHE A 791 -3.77 -24.09 3.96
CA PHE A 791 -2.33 -24.14 3.65
C PHE A 791 -1.63 -25.29 4.37
N VAL A 792 -1.77 -25.39 5.70
CA VAL A 792 -1.14 -26.48 6.48
C VAL A 792 -1.62 -27.85 6.03
N ARG A 793 -2.93 -28.01 5.79
CA ARG A 793 -3.51 -29.23 5.25
C ARG A 793 -2.90 -29.62 3.90
N THR A 794 -2.66 -28.64 3.03
CA THR A 794 -2.05 -28.87 1.71
C THR A 794 -0.59 -29.30 1.85
N VAL A 795 0.17 -28.63 2.72
CA VAL A 795 1.58 -28.98 3.01
C VAL A 795 1.68 -30.39 3.61
N MET A 796 0.82 -30.72 4.59
CA MET A 796 0.77 -32.05 5.18
C MET A 796 0.49 -33.14 4.14
N ALA A 797 -0.51 -32.92 3.28
CA ALA A 797 -0.84 -33.87 2.21
C ALA A 797 0.32 -34.08 1.22
N GLN A 798 1.08 -33.03 0.90
CA GLN A 798 2.26 -33.12 0.04
C GLN A 798 3.41 -33.89 0.68
N ARG A 799 3.57 -33.77 2.00
CA ARG A 799 4.60 -34.49 2.77
C ARG A 799 4.21 -35.93 3.14
N GLY A 800 2.94 -36.29 2.95
CA GLY A 800 2.40 -37.55 3.48
C GLY A 800 2.22 -37.53 4.99
N ASP A 801 2.16 -36.35 5.61
CA ASP A 801 1.96 -36.18 7.04
C ASP A 801 0.49 -36.34 7.41
N TYR A 802 0.23 -37.06 8.50
CA TYR A 802 -1.11 -37.20 9.10
C TYR A 802 -1.14 -36.68 10.53
N ASN A 803 -2.31 -36.20 10.97
CA ASN A 803 -2.57 -35.79 12.34
C ASN A 803 -4.01 -36.10 12.71
N VAL A 804 -4.20 -37.11 13.56
CA VAL A 804 -5.52 -37.60 13.97
C VAL A 804 -6.40 -36.52 14.61
N PHE A 805 -5.82 -35.61 15.38
CA PHE A 805 -6.57 -34.55 16.07
C PHE A 805 -7.07 -33.49 15.09
N HIS A 806 -6.27 -33.17 14.07
CA HIS A 806 -6.68 -32.27 12.99
C HIS A 806 -7.79 -32.88 12.14
N ASP A 807 -7.68 -34.18 11.80
CA ASP A 807 -8.75 -34.88 11.06
C ASP A 807 -10.05 -34.96 11.86
N TYR A 808 -9.96 -35.16 13.19
CA TYR A 808 -11.12 -35.10 14.08
C TYR A 808 -11.83 -33.74 14.02
N TYR A 809 -11.10 -32.62 14.13
CA TYR A 809 -11.72 -31.30 14.03
C TYR A 809 -12.45 -31.08 12.70
N ARG A 810 -11.87 -31.57 11.58
CA ARG A 810 -12.48 -31.48 10.25
C ARG A 810 -13.77 -32.30 10.15
N ARG A 811 -13.80 -33.49 10.74
CA ARG A 811 -15.02 -34.31 10.80
C ARG A 811 -16.06 -33.70 11.73
N LEU A 812 -15.62 -33.14 12.86
CA LEU A 812 -16.48 -32.48 13.84
C LEU A 812 -17.25 -31.30 13.25
N VAL A 813 -16.62 -30.40 12.49
CA VAL A 813 -17.32 -29.24 11.91
C VAL A 813 -18.39 -29.65 10.88
N VAL A 814 -18.23 -30.79 10.21
CA VAL A 814 -19.24 -31.38 9.33
C VAL A 814 -20.36 -32.01 10.16
N ALA A 815 -20.01 -32.83 11.15
CA ALA A 815 -20.97 -33.48 12.04
C ALA A 815 -21.87 -32.47 12.77
N LEU A 816 -21.33 -31.31 13.19
CA LEU A 816 -22.09 -30.22 13.82
C LEU A 816 -23.17 -29.64 12.90
N ARG A 817 -22.88 -29.48 11.60
CA ARG A 817 -23.88 -29.05 10.62
C ARG A 817 -24.94 -30.13 10.44
N ASP A 818 -24.52 -31.38 10.27
CA ASP A 818 -25.43 -32.48 9.97
C ASP A 818 -26.34 -32.83 11.16
N ALA A 819 -25.87 -32.61 12.40
CA ALA A 819 -26.66 -32.70 13.62
C ALA A 819 -27.56 -31.47 13.88
N GLY A 820 -27.51 -30.44 13.01
CA GLY A 820 -28.29 -29.20 13.17
C GLY A 820 -27.77 -28.26 14.27
N ALA A 821 -26.61 -28.53 14.86
CA ALA A 821 -25.99 -27.66 15.87
C ALA A 821 -25.54 -26.31 15.27
N THR A 822 -25.17 -26.31 13.99
CA THR A 822 -24.75 -25.12 13.22
C THR A 822 -25.48 -25.06 11.88
N THR A 823 -25.63 -23.86 11.32
CA THR A 823 -26.31 -23.64 10.03
C THR A 823 -25.42 -23.93 8.82
N ASN A 824 -24.11 -23.94 9.03
CA ASN A 824 -23.07 -24.11 8.03
C ASN A 824 -21.87 -24.84 8.63
N VAL A 825 -20.96 -25.33 7.78
CA VAL A 825 -19.70 -25.92 8.24
C VAL A 825 -18.78 -24.79 8.72
N PHE A 826 -18.40 -24.84 9.99
CA PHE A 826 -17.45 -23.90 10.57
C PHE A 826 -16.04 -24.16 10.07
N CYS A 827 -15.21 -23.12 9.98
CA CYS A 827 -13.80 -23.31 9.69
C CYS A 827 -13.09 -23.90 10.91
N VAL A 828 -12.08 -24.73 10.67
CA VAL A 828 -11.06 -25.06 11.67
C VAL A 828 -10.06 -23.90 11.65
N ASN A 829 -9.83 -23.25 12.79
CA ASN A 829 -9.02 -22.03 12.84
C ASN A 829 -7.53 -22.33 13.13
N VAL A 830 -6.68 -21.31 13.06
CA VAL A 830 -5.23 -21.45 13.32
C VAL A 830 -4.91 -21.96 14.73
N ASP A 831 -5.73 -21.67 15.74
CA ASP A 831 -5.49 -22.15 17.11
C ASP A 831 -5.65 -23.68 17.19
N ALA A 832 -6.51 -24.26 16.33
CA ALA A 832 -6.61 -25.70 16.16
C ALA A 832 -5.29 -26.31 15.69
N LEU A 833 -4.59 -25.64 14.78
CA LEU A 833 -3.30 -26.11 14.24
C LEU A 833 -2.23 -26.13 15.33
N ILE A 834 -2.26 -25.14 16.24
CA ILE A 834 -1.39 -25.11 17.42
C ILE A 834 -1.69 -26.32 18.31
N ALA A 835 -2.95 -26.49 18.72
CA ALA A 835 -3.35 -27.55 19.63
C ALA A 835 -3.06 -28.95 19.06
N THR A 836 -3.49 -29.19 17.82
CA THR A 836 -3.32 -30.48 17.14
C THR A 836 -1.86 -30.77 16.82
N GLY A 837 -1.08 -29.77 16.41
CA GLY A 837 0.35 -29.89 16.15
C GLY A 837 1.13 -30.26 17.41
N LEU A 838 0.88 -29.56 18.52
CA LEU A 838 1.54 -29.84 19.80
C LEU A 838 1.14 -31.20 20.36
N LEU A 839 -0.15 -31.56 20.30
CA LEU A 839 -0.57 -32.89 20.71
C LEU A 839 0.12 -33.96 19.87
N LYS A 840 0.23 -33.80 18.53
CA LYS A 840 0.99 -34.74 17.71
C LYS A 840 2.44 -34.88 18.17
N MET A 841 3.11 -33.77 18.47
CA MET A 841 4.52 -33.75 18.91
C MET A 841 4.73 -34.36 20.30
N LEU A 842 3.78 -34.17 21.21
CA LEU A 842 3.96 -34.45 22.65
C LEU A 842 3.10 -35.60 23.17
N TRP A 843 2.34 -36.26 22.30
CA TRP A 843 1.40 -37.32 22.70
C TRP A 843 2.07 -38.47 23.45
N SER A 844 3.23 -38.93 22.96
CA SER A 844 3.98 -40.02 23.59
C SER A 844 4.37 -39.66 25.03
N ARG A 845 4.90 -38.46 25.23
CA ARG A 845 5.31 -37.93 26.53
C ARG A 845 4.13 -37.64 27.46
N TYR A 846 2.99 -37.24 26.91
CA TYR A 846 1.76 -37.13 27.69
C TYR A 846 1.28 -38.51 28.19
N ARG A 847 1.32 -39.52 27.31
CA ARG A 847 0.89 -40.89 27.64
C ARG A 847 1.79 -41.58 28.65
N ASP A 848 3.10 -41.35 28.60
CA ASP A 848 4.04 -41.91 29.59
C ASP A 848 4.12 -41.11 30.90
N GLY A 849 3.45 -39.95 30.97
CA GLY A 849 3.36 -39.11 32.16
C GLY A 849 4.54 -38.15 32.35
N SER A 850 5.52 -38.14 31.43
CA SER A 850 6.65 -37.21 31.47
C SER A 850 6.27 -35.77 31.11
N PHE A 851 5.08 -35.56 30.55
CA PHE A 851 4.52 -34.25 30.24
C PHE A 851 3.06 -34.16 30.70
N THR A 852 2.78 -33.26 31.62
CA THR A 852 1.43 -33.11 32.22
C THR A 852 0.48 -32.35 31.29
N GLU A 853 -0.82 -32.49 31.53
CA GLU A 853 -1.86 -31.71 30.85
C GLU A 853 -1.60 -30.19 30.94
N GLY A 854 -1.35 -29.67 32.14
CA GLY A 854 -1.05 -28.25 32.32
C GLY A 854 0.23 -27.79 31.60
N GLN A 855 1.21 -28.67 31.36
CA GLN A 855 2.37 -28.35 30.53
C GLN A 855 2.03 -28.27 29.05
N LEU A 856 1.16 -29.16 28.54
CA LEU A 856 0.66 -29.10 27.15
C LEU A 856 -0.09 -27.79 26.91
N GLU A 857 -1.00 -27.47 27.81
CA GLU A 857 -1.82 -26.26 27.72
C GLU A 857 -0.95 -24.99 27.72
N ASN A 858 0.03 -24.90 28.64
CA ASN A 858 0.99 -23.80 28.68
C ASN A 858 1.86 -23.74 27.41
N ALA A 859 2.20 -24.90 26.83
CA ALA A 859 2.98 -24.97 25.61
C ALA A 859 2.22 -24.35 24.42
N ALA A 860 0.92 -24.62 24.28
CA ALA A 860 0.08 -23.98 23.24
C ALA A 860 0.10 -22.46 23.34
N PHE A 861 -0.05 -21.94 24.54
CA PHE A 861 -0.01 -20.50 24.71
C PHE A 861 1.38 -19.92 24.44
N THR A 862 2.45 -20.63 24.82
CA THR A 862 3.83 -20.20 24.58
C THR A 862 4.18 -20.14 23.09
N VAL A 863 3.75 -21.12 22.29
CA VAL A 863 3.92 -21.08 20.82
C VAL A 863 3.27 -19.86 20.20
N PHE A 864 2.05 -19.51 20.67
CA PHE A 864 1.39 -18.27 20.26
C PHE A 864 2.22 -17.04 20.60
N LEU A 865 2.78 -16.98 21.82
CA LEU A 865 3.62 -15.86 22.25
C LEU A 865 4.89 -15.74 21.40
N PHE A 866 5.53 -16.84 21.00
CA PHE A 866 6.71 -16.79 20.15
C PHE A 866 6.44 -16.25 18.74
N GLY A 867 5.36 -16.66 18.10
CA GLY A 867 4.98 -16.08 16.80
C GLY A 867 4.61 -14.59 16.92
N ARG A 868 3.80 -14.24 17.94
CA ARG A 868 3.38 -12.85 18.17
C ARG A 868 4.53 -11.93 18.56
N MET A 869 5.51 -12.44 19.31
CA MET A 869 6.72 -11.72 19.73
C MET A 869 7.44 -11.06 18.55
N ILE A 870 7.66 -11.81 17.46
CA ILE A 870 8.36 -11.33 16.27
C ILE A 870 7.53 -10.25 15.55
N GLY A 871 6.24 -10.49 15.34
CA GLY A 871 5.37 -9.51 14.68
C GLY A 871 5.11 -8.25 15.48
N CYS A 872 4.95 -8.38 16.80
CA CYS A 872 4.79 -7.24 17.70
C CYS A 872 6.07 -6.41 17.73
N ALA A 873 7.26 -7.02 17.67
CA ALA A 873 8.51 -6.27 17.53
C ALA A 873 8.53 -5.39 16.26
N ALA A 874 8.07 -5.92 15.12
CA ALA A 874 7.92 -5.13 13.91
C ALA A 874 6.93 -3.96 14.07
N GLU A 875 5.79 -4.19 14.75
CA GLU A 875 4.78 -3.14 15.00
C GLU A 875 5.29 -2.07 15.98
N ILE A 876 6.13 -2.45 16.95
CA ILE A 876 6.78 -1.54 17.89
C ILE A 876 7.80 -0.68 17.15
N ASP A 877 8.69 -1.29 16.36
CA ASP A 877 9.68 -0.59 15.53
C ASP A 877 9.00 0.37 14.54
N ASP A 878 7.95 -0.08 13.86
CA ASP A 878 7.23 0.76 12.89
C ASP A 878 6.53 1.94 13.58
N HIS A 879 5.97 1.75 14.78
CA HIS A 879 5.33 2.84 15.52
C HIS A 879 6.34 3.78 16.19
N GLN A 880 7.51 3.29 16.61
CA GLN A 880 8.62 4.16 17.04
C GLN A 880 9.02 5.12 15.91
N ASN A 881 9.11 4.61 14.68
CA ASN A 881 9.54 5.36 13.52
C ASN A 881 8.45 6.25 12.88
N ARG A 882 7.26 5.69 12.66
CA ARG A 882 6.13 6.34 11.96
C ARG A 882 5.05 6.86 12.89
N GLY A 883 5.07 6.53 14.17
CA GLY A 883 3.98 6.82 15.08
C GLY A 883 3.84 8.28 15.46
N ARG A 884 2.60 8.67 15.72
CA ARG A 884 2.22 9.77 16.61
C ARG A 884 1.54 9.17 17.84
N ASN A 885 1.40 9.98 18.90
CA ASN A 885 0.60 9.59 20.07
C ASN A 885 -0.77 9.06 19.64
N MET A 886 -1.05 7.80 19.94
CA MET A 886 -2.36 7.20 19.71
C MET A 886 -3.34 7.66 20.78
N ASP A 887 -4.51 8.13 20.36
CA ASP A 887 -5.64 8.29 21.27
C ASP A 887 -6.31 6.93 21.48
N THR A 888 -5.96 6.28 22.59
CA THR A 888 -6.50 4.99 22.99
C THR A 888 -7.87 5.11 23.68
N ARG A 889 -8.37 6.33 23.91
CA ARG A 889 -9.70 6.53 24.50
C ARG A 889 -10.79 6.09 23.52
N SER A 890 -11.80 5.41 24.04
CA SER A 890 -13.03 5.12 23.31
C SER A 890 -13.84 6.42 23.18
N PRO A 891 -14.26 6.83 21.97
CA PRO A 891 -15.10 8.01 21.80
C PRO A 891 -16.35 7.92 22.67
N ALA A 892 -16.76 9.01 23.31
CA ALA A 892 -17.95 9.03 24.18
C ALA A 892 -19.20 8.48 23.47
N LYS A 893 -19.34 8.74 22.16
CA LYS A 893 -20.43 8.20 21.32
C LYS A 893 -20.46 6.67 21.18
N ALA A 894 -19.36 6.00 21.49
CA ALA A 894 -19.23 4.53 21.48
C ALA A 894 -19.43 3.92 22.87
N LEU A 895 -19.68 4.74 23.90
CA LEU A 895 -19.96 4.31 25.26
C LEU A 895 -21.46 4.41 25.54
N SER A 896 -22.04 3.36 26.10
CA SER A 896 -23.38 3.39 26.68
C SER A 896 -23.26 3.36 28.20
N PHE A 897 -23.76 4.39 28.88
CA PHE A 897 -23.88 4.37 30.33
C PHE A 897 -25.10 3.54 30.70
N VAL A 898 -24.87 2.38 31.31
CA VAL A 898 -25.94 1.53 31.84
C VAL A 898 -26.23 2.05 33.25
N SER A 899 -27.40 2.66 33.42
CA SER A 899 -27.93 3.16 34.69
C SER A 899 -28.51 2.07 35.55
#